data_AF-A0A0F9V4G5-F1
#
_entry.id   AF-A0A0F9V4G5-F1
#
_cell.length_a   1.000
_cell.length_b   1.000
_cell.length_c   1.000
_cell.angle_alpha   90.00
_cell.angle_beta   90.00
_cell.angle_gamma   90.00
#
_symmetry.space_group_name_H-M   'P 1'
#
loop_
_entity.id
_entity.type
_entity.pdbx_description
1 polymer ?
#
loop_
_entity_poly.entity_id
_entity_poly.type
_entity_poly.pdbx_seq_one_letter_code
_entity_poly.pdbx_strand_id
1 'polypeptide(L)'
;MKEDEVILQNSILKQGVQVLLDQLTQYHGVLLEDRSPRDLKEIINTKFLKICHNYISIGQNEFELLDKDAGIIGVLPYLIHYKLPDHFKDIMLVHRDVLLQLQISKHKQLEGVVSLSSMDNHSLLSQKVLLEAVEYFIQKIKDEEVYTTALSTNKKGIDSKVKHLQNPWSIYANQFDIILKQFDTINANNPVIEQSISVFKELSKNTELITSQIITDSRTIINEIINSLSKIQQIEDKEDISLIMHALEKIEVKMDTSINHQESFTLIIEDISKNLSKTNVAVATEGGMLLEKRIDIGKAAKKWLDLNILPEVIALWDNKVELYAYGKHSILNLKGSLVVAKNQEKISSYISESQLFTSIEEVFNSSLKVQQELTANISKKMETEFLATSIYDQEEFLEVSLQSSLTHYTTDTNNFFTNWKRRFTGFFGDVNIAYDQVVGANINDTIDNATECIAHRMFKEENAQYDMLFLNKNFLGDHFLTERSNNELVFEKCLSHWEKGFHKSVLIVGDSQSGKSTFIKKVIKKSLYKDVLELVPESTITFQGRKFNTTKNLKNALQEIKKFSYNSKPIIVLDDLEFWHDKEHSFLDNIRAVIKFIESESDDILLVVSISKLMQEHLDHRICFSISFSTNINVSTSSNTEILNAVQLRHGASHRKLVDENNEIISPRQFQKLVYRLCKHFQNNLGNVLQAWTFGTSLTIDNKVVYKESALYFPDFFSNEEAILLKHVLLYKIIDERTVKTFLGKRYTNGYESGLKRLVNTKVLVREHKGFLSLNTVINSEIQKSLIYRGILK
;
A
#
# COMPACT_ATOMS: atom_id res chain seq x y z
N MET A 1 -37.39 12.29 62.74
CA MET A 1 -36.22 12.53 61.87
C MET A 1 -36.19 14.03 61.56
N LYS A 2 -36.32 14.91 62.57
CA LYS A 2 -35.32 15.50 63.48
C LYS A 2 -34.18 16.22 62.74
N GLU A 3 -34.18 17.56 62.84
CA GLU A 3 -33.22 18.53 62.28
C GLU A 3 -31.75 18.14 62.47
N ASP A 4 -31.44 17.31 63.47
CA ASP A 4 -30.10 16.76 63.71
C ASP A 4 -29.60 15.83 62.58
N GLU A 5 -30.47 15.10 61.86
CA GLU A 5 -30.08 14.30 60.67
C GLU A 5 -29.78 15.18 59.45
N VAL A 6 -30.45 16.34 59.33
CA VAL A 6 -30.21 17.32 58.26
C VAL A 6 -28.89 18.08 58.50
N ILE A 7 -28.53 18.32 59.76
CA ILE A 7 -27.24 18.92 60.15
C ILE A 7 -26.08 17.93 59.94
N LEU A 8 -26.29 16.63 60.21
CA LEU A 8 -25.30 15.57 59.99
C LEU A 8 -25.06 15.28 58.50
N GLN A 9 -26.11 15.28 57.67
CA GLN A 9 -25.97 15.21 56.20
C GLN A 9 -25.23 16.44 55.66
N ASN A 10 -25.49 17.64 56.16
CA ASN A 10 -24.77 18.86 55.78
C ASN A 10 -23.26 18.85 56.17
N SER A 11 -22.83 18.06 57.16
CA SER A 11 -21.41 17.96 57.54
C SER A 11 -20.62 16.98 56.67
N ILE A 12 -21.26 15.92 56.16
CA ILE A 12 -20.66 14.96 55.22
C ILE A 12 -20.62 15.56 53.80
N LEU A 13 -21.64 16.35 53.42
CA LEU A 13 -21.75 17.05 52.14
C LEU A 13 -20.66 18.12 51.91
N LYS A 14 -20.15 18.75 52.97
CA LYS A 14 -18.98 19.64 52.90
C LYS A 14 -17.67 18.91 52.63
N GLN A 15 -17.58 17.62 52.94
CA GLN A 15 -16.31 16.91 52.94
C GLN A 15 -15.83 16.57 51.51
N GLY A 16 -16.73 16.22 50.58
CA GLY A 16 -16.35 15.86 49.20
C GLY A 16 -15.83 17.03 48.35
N VAL A 17 -16.55 18.15 48.33
CA VAL A 17 -16.14 19.36 47.59
C VAL A 17 -14.92 20.01 48.26
N GLN A 18 -14.87 20.05 49.60
CA GLN A 18 -13.70 20.57 50.32
C GLN A 18 -12.45 19.72 50.06
N VAL A 19 -12.56 18.40 50.03
CA VAL A 19 -11.43 17.51 49.68
C VAL A 19 -10.92 17.78 48.27
N LEU A 20 -11.82 17.98 47.29
CA LEU A 20 -11.42 18.36 45.93
C LEU A 20 -10.72 19.72 45.90
N LEU A 21 -11.27 20.71 46.60
CA LEU A 21 -10.71 22.06 46.70
C LEU A 21 -9.32 22.05 47.36
N ASP A 22 -9.14 21.28 48.43
CA ASP A 22 -7.87 21.11 49.14
C ASP A 22 -6.83 20.45 48.23
N GLN A 23 -7.23 19.42 47.47
CA GLN A 23 -6.35 18.76 46.50
C GLN A 23 -5.93 19.68 45.36
N LEU A 24 -6.85 20.47 44.81
CA LEU A 24 -6.57 21.46 43.77
C LEU A 24 -5.69 22.60 44.30
N THR A 25 -5.92 23.06 45.53
CA THR A 25 -5.09 24.09 46.18
C THR A 25 -3.68 23.56 46.45
N GLN A 26 -3.54 22.31 46.89
CA GLN A 26 -2.25 21.66 47.04
C GLN A 26 -1.54 21.50 45.69
N TYR A 27 -2.27 21.10 44.65
CA TYR A 27 -1.74 20.97 43.29
C TYR A 27 -1.30 22.32 42.71
N HIS A 28 -2.09 23.38 42.93
CA HIS A 28 -1.73 24.76 42.59
C HIS A 28 -0.43 25.18 43.28
N GLY A 29 -0.29 24.94 44.59
CA GLY A 29 0.96 25.20 45.31
C GLY A 29 2.16 24.46 44.73
N VAL A 30 1.97 23.20 44.34
CA VAL A 30 3.02 22.38 43.69
C VAL A 30 3.42 22.94 42.31
N LEU A 31 2.48 23.54 41.57
CA LEU A 31 2.70 24.19 40.29
C LEU A 31 3.34 25.57 40.39
N LEU A 32 3.40 26.22 41.57
CA LEU A 32 4.06 27.52 41.74
C LEU A 32 5.59 27.42 41.91
N GLU A 33 6.10 26.25 42.27
CA GLU A 33 7.54 26.01 42.38
C GLU A 33 8.19 26.04 40.98
N ASP A 34 9.43 26.51 40.87
CA ASP A 34 10.19 26.44 39.60
C ASP A 34 10.45 24.96 39.24
N ARG A 35 10.06 24.53 38.04
CA ARG A 35 10.06 23.11 37.64
C ARG A 35 10.78 22.88 36.33
N SER A 36 11.52 21.78 36.26
CA SER A 36 12.00 21.28 34.98
C SER A 36 10.84 20.71 34.14
N PRO A 37 11.00 20.63 32.81
CA PRO A 37 9.98 20.02 31.92
C PRO A 37 9.63 18.58 32.31
N ARG A 38 10.61 17.83 32.84
CA ARG A 38 10.41 16.45 33.32
C ARG A 38 9.55 16.43 34.59
N ASP A 39 9.84 17.31 35.54
CA ASP A 39 9.08 17.38 36.79
C ASP A 39 7.63 17.78 36.53
N LEU A 40 7.41 18.72 35.60
CA LEU A 40 6.07 19.14 35.19
C LEU A 40 5.26 17.99 34.60
N LYS A 41 5.86 17.19 33.70
CA LYS A 41 5.25 15.96 33.15
C LYS A 41 4.89 14.95 34.24
N GLU A 42 5.81 14.72 35.19
CA GLU A 42 5.58 13.78 36.30
C GLU A 42 4.45 14.24 37.22
N ILE A 43 4.39 15.55 37.52
CA ILE A 43 3.34 16.15 38.36
C ILE A 43 1.96 15.99 37.71
N ILE A 44 1.84 16.17 36.38
CA ILE A 44 0.59 15.91 35.66
C ILE A 44 0.20 14.44 35.79
N ASN A 45 1.11 13.52 35.45
CA ASN A 45 0.82 12.08 35.43
C ASN A 45 0.59 11.46 36.81
N THR A 46 1.08 12.07 37.89
CA THR A 46 0.95 11.52 39.25
C THR A 46 -0.10 12.26 40.07
N LYS A 47 0.01 13.59 40.18
CA LYS A 47 -0.83 14.39 41.08
C LYS A 47 -2.13 14.82 40.43
N PHE A 48 -2.09 15.32 39.19
CA PHE A 48 -3.31 15.75 38.50
C PHE A 48 -4.22 14.58 38.13
N LEU A 49 -3.65 13.50 37.58
CA LEU A 49 -4.44 12.29 37.30
C LEU A 49 -5.09 11.71 38.57
N LYS A 50 -4.44 11.78 39.73
CA LYS A 50 -5.05 11.39 41.00
C LYS A 50 -6.28 12.25 41.35
N ILE A 51 -6.23 13.56 41.10
CA ILE A 51 -7.38 14.46 41.26
C ILE A 51 -8.52 14.06 40.31
N CYS A 52 -8.21 13.69 39.07
CA CYS A 52 -9.19 13.18 38.11
C CYS A 52 -9.91 11.92 38.60
N HIS A 53 -9.16 10.92 39.03
CA HIS A 53 -9.74 9.69 39.59
C HIS A 53 -10.59 9.96 40.83
N ASN A 54 -10.16 10.88 41.71
CA ASN A 54 -10.94 11.26 42.88
C ASN A 54 -12.25 11.96 42.51
N TYR A 55 -12.23 12.92 41.58
CA TYR A 55 -13.44 13.60 41.11
C TYR A 55 -14.45 12.61 40.52
N ILE A 56 -13.97 11.71 39.66
CA ILE A 56 -14.80 10.65 39.04
C ILE A 56 -15.35 9.70 40.10
N SER A 57 -14.53 9.28 41.07
CA SER A 57 -14.96 8.39 42.14
C SER A 57 -16.03 9.03 43.03
N ILE A 58 -15.90 10.32 43.36
CA ILE A 58 -16.91 11.05 44.13
C ILE A 58 -18.24 11.06 43.37
N GLY A 59 -18.25 11.47 42.10
CA GLY A 59 -19.49 11.49 41.33
C GLY A 59 -20.09 10.11 41.10
N GLN A 60 -19.27 9.08 40.88
CA GLN A 60 -19.76 7.72 40.71
C GLN A 60 -20.43 7.17 41.99
N ASN A 61 -19.82 7.40 43.15
CA ASN A 61 -20.39 7.01 44.44
C ASN A 61 -21.73 7.71 44.69
N GLU A 62 -21.82 9.02 44.43
CA GLU A 62 -23.06 9.78 44.58
C GLU A 62 -24.14 9.35 43.58
N PHE A 63 -23.76 9.00 42.36
CA PHE A 63 -24.68 8.48 41.35
C PHE A 63 -25.29 7.13 41.76
N GLU A 64 -24.47 6.22 42.29
CA GLU A 64 -24.93 4.91 42.79
C GLU A 64 -25.80 5.00 44.04
N LEU A 65 -25.56 5.99 44.90
CA LEU A 65 -26.42 6.25 46.08
C LEU A 65 -27.79 6.78 45.66
N LEU A 66 -27.83 7.70 44.68
CA LEU A 66 -29.10 8.23 44.15
C LEU A 66 -29.95 7.17 43.43
N ASP A 67 -29.33 6.21 42.75
CA ASP A 67 -30.03 5.10 42.06
C ASP A 67 -30.67 4.11 43.06
N LYS A 68 -30.09 3.99 44.26
CA LYS A 68 -30.58 3.08 45.32
C LYS A 68 -31.71 3.68 46.17
N ASP A 69 -31.67 4.99 46.46
CA ASP A 69 -32.54 5.61 47.47
C ASP A 69 -33.74 6.40 46.93
N ALA A 70 -34.00 6.42 45.60
CA ALA A 70 -35.12 7.15 44.98
C ALA A 70 -35.34 8.57 45.56
N GLY A 71 -34.23 9.25 45.87
CA GLY A 71 -34.19 10.41 46.76
C GLY A 71 -34.05 11.76 46.05
N ILE A 72 -34.40 12.80 46.80
CA ILE A 72 -34.22 14.22 46.50
C ILE A 72 -32.75 14.51 46.17
N ILE A 73 -32.48 15.30 45.12
CA ILE A 73 -31.11 15.62 44.70
C ILE A 73 -30.52 16.65 45.69
N GLY A 74 -29.53 16.21 46.47
CA GLY A 74 -28.79 17.05 47.41
C GLY A 74 -27.79 18.02 46.76
N VAL A 75 -27.15 18.86 47.57
CA VAL A 75 -26.15 19.87 47.16
C VAL A 75 -24.96 19.27 46.41
N LEU A 76 -24.40 18.17 46.93
CA LEU A 76 -23.20 17.54 46.37
C LEU A 76 -23.46 16.89 45.00
N PRO A 77 -24.48 16.01 44.82
CA PRO A 77 -24.82 15.50 43.49
C PRO A 77 -25.19 16.60 42.50
N TYR A 78 -25.81 17.69 42.94
CA TYR A 78 -26.09 18.82 42.05
C TYR A 78 -24.82 19.48 41.52
N LEU A 79 -23.85 19.75 42.40
CA LEU A 79 -22.57 20.33 42.02
C LEU A 79 -21.77 19.39 41.11
N ILE A 80 -21.61 18.13 41.51
CA ILE A 80 -20.74 17.15 40.85
C ILE A 80 -21.37 16.57 39.58
N HIS A 81 -22.70 16.50 39.45
CA HIS A 81 -23.31 15.96 38.23
C HIS A 81 -23.75 17.05 37.24
N TYR A 82 -24.13 18.24 37.69
CA TYR A 82 -24.78 19.23 36.79
C TYR A 82 -23.98 20.51 36.56
N LYS A 83 -23.13 20.93 37.51
CA LYS A 83 -22.49 22.26 37.46
C LYS A 83 -21.01 22.22 37.14
N LEU A 84 -20.28 21.40 37.87
CA LEU A 84 -18.82 21.33 37.76
C LEU A 84 -18.29 20.46 36.61
N PRO A 85 -18.99 19.43 36.07
CA PRO A 85 -18.40 18.53 35.08
C PRO A 85 -17.87 19.19 33.81
N ASP A 86 -18.53 20.22 33.31
CA ASP A 86 -18.09 20.88 32.07
C ASP A 86 -16.77 21.63 32.30
N HIS A 87 -16.68 22.38 33.40
CA HIS A 87 -15.43 23.03 33.81
C HIS A 87 -14.33 22.03 34.20
N PHE A 88 -14.71 20.89 34.77
CA PHE A 88 -13.77 19.82 35.09
C PHE A 88 -13.20 19.15 33.83
N LYS A 89 -14.04 18.98 32.80
CA LYS A 89 -13.61 18.52 31.48
C LYS A 89 -12.61 19.50 30.87
N ASP A 90 -12.87 20.80 30.93
CA ASP A 90 -11.97 21.84 30.39
C ASP A 90 -10.56 21.75 30.99
N ILE A 91 -10.47 21.65 32.32
CA ILE A 91 -9.16 21.52 32.98
C ILE A 91 -8.46 20.20 32.61
N MET A 92 -9.19 19.09 32.45
CA MET A 92 -8.61 17.83 31.97
C MET A 92 -8.05 17.96 30.55
N LEU A 93 -8.78 18.61 29.64
CA LEU A 93 -8.33 18.84 28.26
C LEU A 93 -7.07 19.71 28.21
N VAL A 94 -7.02 20.79 29.00
CA VAL A 94 -5.82 21.67 29.07
C VAL A 94 -4.60 20.90 29.56
N HIS A 95 -4.73 20.07 30.61
CA HIS A 95 -3.61 19.29 31.13
C HIS A 95 -3.14 18.21 30.15
N ARG A 96 -4.06 17.61 29.38
CA ARG A 96 -3.73 16.66 28.32
C ARG A 96 -2.94 17.34 27.20
N ASP A 97 -3.38 18.51 26.78
CA ASP A 97 -2.76 19.26 25.67
C ASP A 97 -1.36 19.74 26.07
N VAL A 98 -1.20 20.25 27.29
CA VAL A 98 0.11 20.59 27.85
C VAL A 98 1.01 19.36 27.93
N LEU A 99 0.51 18.21 28.38
CA LEU A 99 1.29 16.97 28.41
C LEU A 99 1.80 16.59 27.01
N LEU A 100 0.95 16.68 25.99
CA LEU A 100 1.33 16.42 24.60
C LEU A 100 2.42 17.39 24.12
N GLN A 101 2.27 18.69 24.37
CA GLN A 101 3.24 19.71 23.94
C GLN A 101 4.60 19.56 24.65
N LEU A 102 4.60 19.22 25.94
CA LEU A 102 5.82 18.88 26.68
C LEU A 102 6.54 17.66 26.09
N GLN A 103 5.81 16.66 25.60
CA GLN A 103 6.41 15.53 24.90
C GLN A 103 6.98 15.92 23.53
N ILE A 104 6.22 16.67 22.73
CA ILE A 104 6.67 17.14 21.41
C ILE A 104 7.95 17.98 21.54
N SER A 105 8.00 18.90 22.49
CA SER A 105 9.19 19.73 22.75
C SER A 105 10.39 18.88 23.19
N LYS A 106 10.18 17.88 24.06
CA LYS A 106 11.24 16.91 24.41
C LYS A 106 11.74 16.15 23.19
N HIS A 107 10.86 15.63 22.33
CA HIS A 107 11.26 14.89 21.14
C HIS A 107 12.04 15.78 20.16
N LYS A 108 11.58 17.01 19.92
CA LYS A 108 12.30 18.00 19.10
C LYS A 108 13.68 18.35 19.69
N GLN A 109 13.80 18.41 21.02
CA GLN A 109 15.08 18.65 21.68
C GLN A 109 16.02 17.45 21.54
N LEU A 110 15.50 16.22 21.73
CA LEU A 110 16.27 14.99 21.56
C LEU A 110 16.83 14.86 20.15
N GLU A 111 16.09 15.32 19.15
CA GLU A 111 16.53 15.31 17.75
C GLU A 111 17.36 16.56 17.34
N GLY A 112 17.53 17.53 18.24
CA GLY A 112 18.36 18.72 17.98
C GLY A 112 17.67 19.86 17.22
N VAL A 113 16.36 19.75 16.99
CA VAL A 113 15.55 20.76 16.27
C VAL A 113 15.32 22.02 17.12
N VAL A 114 15.28 21.88 18.44
CA VAL A 114 15.12 23.01 19.38
C VAL A 114 16.20 23.00 20.45
N SER A 115 16.60 24.20 20.89
CA SER A 115 17.57 24.37 21.98
C SER A 115 16.97 24.02 23.34
N LEU A 116 17.83 23.65 24.29
CA LEU A 116 17.44 23.45 25.70
C LEU A 116 16.74 24.69 26.28
N SER A 117 17.26 25.90 25.99
CA SER A 117 16.66 27.16 26.44
C SER A 117 15.23 27.39 25.90
N SER A 118 14.95 26.95 24.67
CA SER A 118 13.62 27.07 24.07
C SER A 118 12.64 26.09 24.70
N MET A 119 13.10 24.88 25.03
CA MET A 119 12.32 23.87 25.75
C MET A 119 12.00 24.34 27.18
N ASP A 120 12.96 24.93 27.88
CA ASP A 120 12.76 25.45 29.24
C ASP A 120 11.74 26.61 29.23
N ASN A 121 11.85 27.54 28.27
CA ASN A 121 10.87 28.62 28.10
C ASN A 121 9.47 28.07 27.76
N HIS A 122 9.36 27.05 26.90
CA HIS A 122 8.10 26.40 26.60
C HIS A 122 7.46 25.71 27.82
N SER A 123 8.29 25.10 28.69
CA SER A 123 7.85 24.51 29.94
C SER A 123 7.32 25.55 30.92
N LEU A 124 7.99 26.71 31.05
CA LEU A 124 7.52 27.82 31.88
C LEU A 124 6.17 28.36 31.40
N LEU A 125 6.00 28.54 30.09
CA LEU A 125 4.71 28.95 29.51
C LEU A 125 3.63 27.91 29.74
N SER A 126 3.95 26.63 29.58
CA SER A 126 3.03 25.52 29.84
C SER A 126 2.58 25.49 31.30
N GLN A 127 3.52 25.67 32.24
CA GLN A 127 3.24 25.76 33.67
C GLN A 127 2.30 26.91 34.00
N LYS A 128 2.50 28.08 33.38
CA LYS A 128 1.62 29.23 33.54
C LYS A 128 0.18 28.93 33.08
N VAL A 129 0.02 28.27 31.93
CA VAL A 129 -1.30 27.86 31.41
C VAL A 129 -2.00 26.90 32.37
N LEU A 130 -1.27 25.95 32.97
CA LEU A 130 -1.84 25.05 33.97
C LEU A 130 -2.27 25.79 35.24
N LEU A 131 -1.47 26.74 35.72
CA LEU A 131 -1.80 27.58 36.87
C LEU A 131 -3.10 28.35 36.62
N GLU A 132 -3.21 29.04 35.49
CA GLU A 132 -4.41 29.80 35.11
C GLU A 132 -5.65 28.90 35.03
N ALA A 133 -5.53 27.69 34.47
CA ALA A 133 -6.62 26.73 34.39
C ALA A 133 -7.07 26.20 35.76
N VAL A 134 -6.12 25.91 36.66
CA VAL A 134 -6.42 25.46 38.03
C VAL A 134 -7.06 26.58 38.84
N GLU A 135 -6.55 27.81 38.76
CA GLU A 135 -7.13 28.98 39.43
C GLU A 135 -8.56 29.24 38.97
N TYR A 136 -8.80 29.19 37.66
CA TYR A 136 -10.13 29.32 37.09
C TYR A 136 -11.09 28.28 37.65
N PHE A 137 -10.69 27.01 37.69
CA PHE A 137 -11.55 25.95 38.19
C PHE A 137 -11.82 26.06 39.71
N ILE A 138 -10.79 26.41 40.50
CA ILE A 138 -10.94 26.70 41.93
C ILE A 138 -11.96 27.82 42.15
N GLN A 139 -11.90 28.90 41.36
CA GLN A 139 -12.85 30.00 41.45
C GLN A 139 -14.27 29.53 41.09
N LYS A 140 -14.43 28.71 40.05
CA LYS A 140 -15.73 28.15 39.66
C LYS A 140 -16.34 27.24 40.70
N ILE A 141 -15.54 26.43 41.40
CA ILE A 141 -16.02 25.63 42.54
C ILE A 141 -16.61 26.55 43.61
N LYS A 142 -15.90 27.62 44.00
CA LYS A 142 -16.36 28.57 45.03
C LYS A 142 -17.64 29.29 44.61
N ASP A 143 -17.71 29.77 43.38
CA ASP A 143 -18.87 30.50 42.85
C ASP A 143 -20.13 29.60 42.84
N GLU A 144 -20.01 28.37 42.33
CA GLU A 144 -21.13 27.43 42.25
C GLU A 144 -21.52 26.86 43.62
N GLU A 145 -20.58 26.70 44.56
CA GLU A 145 -20.87 26.30 45.94
C GLU A 145 -21.71 27.36 46.67
N VAL A 146 -21.34 28.64 46.58
CA VAL A 146 -22.10 29.76 47.15
C VAL A 146 -23.49 29.82 46.53
N TYR A 147 -23.59 29.73 45.20
CA TYR A 147 -24.87 29.73 44.49
C TYR A 147 -25.77 28.56 44.90
N THR A 148 -25.21 27.35 44.96
CA THR A 148 -25.96 26.14 45.30
C THR A 148 -26.42 26.14 46.76
N THR A 149 -25.60 26.67 47.67
CA THR A 149 -25.97 26.84 49.08
C THR A 149 -27.15 27.83 49.22
N ALA A 150 -27.11 28.95 48.52
CA ALA A 150 -28.23 29.90 48.47
C ALA A 150 -29.50 29.31 47.84
N LEU A 151 -29.34 28.42 46.83
CA LEU A 151 -30.46 27.73 46.20
C LEU A 151 -31.10 26.68 47.12
N SER A 152 -30.29 25.97 47.92
CA SER A 152 -30.75 24.94 48.87
C SER A 152 -31.59 25.50 50.03
N THR A 153 -31.36 26.77 50.40
CA THR A 153 -32.10 27.46 51.47
C THR A 153 -33.40 28.11 51.00
N ASN A 154 -33.67 28.12 49.68
CA ASN A 154 -34.84 28.75 49.08
C ASN A 154 -36.02 27.75 48.97
N LYS A 155 -37.27 28.23 49.12
CA LYS A 155 -38.50 27.38 49.14
C LYS A 155 -38.70 26.50 47.90
N LYS A 156 -38.10 26.84 46.76
CA LYS A 156 -38.16 26.05 45.51
C LYS A 156 -37.10 24.94 45.44
N GLY A 157 -36.00 25.06 46.18
CA GLY A 157 -34.93 24.04 46.31
C GLY A 157 -34.21 23.65 45.01
N ILE A 158 -33.21 22.79 45.15
CA ILE A 158 -32.40 22.21 44.05
C ILE A 158 -33.28 21.35 43.11
N ASP A 159 -34.18 20.55 43.69
CA ASP A 159 -35.10 19.68 42.94
C ASP A 159 -35.87 20.43 41.84
N SER A 160 -36.31 21.67 42.08
CA SER A 160 -37.04 22.44 41.07
C SER A 160 -36.23 22.74 39.80
N LYS A 161 -34.88 22.74 39.88
CA LYS A 161 -33.99 22.99 38.74
C LYS A 161 -33.70 21.74 37.93
N VAL A 162 -33.73 20.57 38.56
CA VAL A 162 -33.34 19.30 37.94
C VAL A 162 -34.53 18.37 37.67
N LYS A 163 -35.74 18.70 38.15
CA LYS A 163 -36.97 17.90 37.99
C LYS A 163 -37.27 17.44 36.56
N HIS A 164 -36.93 18.25 35.56
CA HIS A 164 -37.17 17.96 34.15
C HIS A 164 -35.90 17.59 33.37
N LEU A 165 -34.78 17.40 34.08
CA LEU A 165 -33.49 17.04 33.50
C LEU A 165 -33.15 15.60 33.84
N GLN A 166 -32.63 14.86 32.86
CA GLN A 166 -31.93 13.62 33.15
C GLN A 166 -30.58 13.94 33.82
N ASN A 167 -30.14 13.08 34.73
CA ASN A 167 -28.82 13.22 35.33
C ASN A 167 -27.74 12.97 34.25
N PRO A 168 -26.89 13.96 33.92
CA PRO A 168 -25.93 13.84 32.83
C PRO A 168 -24.64 13.13 33.23
N TRP A 169 -24.51 12.67 34.50
CA TRP A 169 -23.28 12.09 35.03
C TRP A 169 -22.70 10.97 34.15
N SER A 170 -23.53 10.03 33.70
CA SER A 170 -23.08 8.91 32.86
C SER A 170 -22.43 9.37 31.55
N ILE A 171 -22.87 10.50 30.99
CA ILE A 171 -22.29 11.10 29.79
C ILE A 171 -20.91 11.69 30.12
N TYR A 172 -20.82 12.46 31.19
CA TYR A 172 -19.56 13.07 31.63
C TYR A 172 -18.53 12.02 32.06
N ALA A 173 -18.93 11.00 32.82
CA ALA A 173 -18.06 9.90 33.22
C ALA A 173 -17.41 9.20 32.02
N ASN A 174 -18.18 8.94 30.95
CA ASN A 174 -17.65 8.39 29.71
C ASN A 174 -16.68 9.37 29.02
N GLN A 175 -16.99 10.66 28.97
CA GLN A 175 -16.08 11.67 28.42
C GLN A 175 -14.77 11.76 29.21
N PHE A 176 -14.82 11.70 30.55
CA PHE A 176 -13.63 11.69 31.39
C PHE A 176 -12.78 10.45 31.18
N ASP A 177 -13.38 9.26 31.05
CA ASP A 177 -12.68 8.02 30.73
C ASP A 177 -11.97 8.08 29.36
N ILE A 178 -12.61 8.67 28.35
CA ILE A 178 -12.00 8.92 27.04
C ILE A 178 -10.77 9.83 27.18
N ILE A 179 -10.87 10.92 27.96
CA ILE A 179 -9.75 11.83 28.16
C ILE A 179 -8.62 11.16 28.94
N LEU A 180 -8.92 10.37 29.98
CA LEU A 180 -7.90 9.59 30.72
C LEU A 180 -7.17 8.61 29.81
N LYS A 181 -7.88 7.89 28.94
CA LYS A 181 -7.26 7.03 27.93
C LYS A 181 -6.34 7.80 26.97
N GLN A 182 -6.66 9.06 26.67
CA GLN A 182 -5.78 9.91 25.86
C GLN A 182 -4.46 10.25 26.59
N PHE A 183 -4.49 10.46 27.91
CA PHE A 183 -3.26 10.59 28.71
C PHE A 183 -2.39 9.32 28.60
N ASP A 184 -3.01 8.14 28.68
CA ASP A 184 -2.31 6.87 28.53
C ASP A 184 -1.70 6.71 27.13
N THR A 185 -2.44 7.03 26.07
CA THR A 185 -1.93 7.02 24.69
C THR A 185 -0.73 7.95 24.52
N ILE A 186 -0.82 9.18 25.03
CA ILE A 186 0.28 10.16 24.98
C ILE A 186 1.52 9.59 25.70
N ASN A 187 1.35 9.01 26.88
CA ASN A 187 2.47 8.41 27.62
C ASN A 187 3.06 7.16 26.95
N ALA A 188 2.23 6.30 26.36
CA ALA A 188 2.66 5.10 25.65
C ALA A 188 3.44 5.41 24.36
N ASN A 189 3.15 6.54 23.70
CA ASN A 189 3.84 6.95 22.48
C ASN A 189 5.26 7.48 22.73
N ASN A 190 5.54 8.02 23.91
CA ASN A 190 6.85 8.60 24.26
C ASN A 190 8.04 7.64 24.01
N PRO A 191 8.09 6.42 24.58
CA PRO A 191 9.22 5.51 24.34
C PRO A 191 9.35 5.07 22.86
N VAL A 192 8.23 4.98 22.13
CA VAL A 192 8.23 4.58 20.71
C VAL A 192 8.89 5.66 19.84
N ILE A 193 8.61 6.93 20.11
CA ILE A 193 9.22 8.05 19.38
C ILE A 193 10.68 8.25 19.79
N GLU A 194 11.02 8.10 21.07
CA GLU A 194 12.42 8.12 21.52
C GLU A 194 13.27 7.04 20.84
N GLN A 195 12.74 5.82 20.74
CA GLN A 195 13.39 4.75 19.97
C GLN A 195 13.52 5.11 18.49
N SER A 196 12.47 5.70 17.90
CA SER A 196 12.49 6.11 16.49
C SER A 196 13.57 7.17 16.23
N ILE A 197 13.68 8.18 17.09
CA ILE A 197 14.74 9.21 17.01
C ILE A 197 16.12 8.57 17.12
N SER A 198 16.31 7.60 18.02
CA SER A 198 17.59 6.89 18.15
C SER A 198 17.96 6.15 16.85
N VAL A 199 17.00 5.47 16.22
CA VAL A 199 17.21 4.76 14.96
C VAL A 199 17.49 5.73 13.81
N PHE A 200 16.81 6.87 13.74
CA PHE A 200 17.08 7.91 12.74
C PHE A 200 18.51 8.44 12.85
N LYS A 201 18.98 8.74 14.07
CA LYS A 201 20.36 9.15 14.31
C LYS A 201 21.38 8.07 13.92
N GLU A 202 21.06 6.80 14.18
CA GLU A 202 21.90 5.68 13.78
C GLU A 202 22.01 5.56 12.24
N LEU A 203 20.90 5.72 11.53
CA LEU A 203 20.87 5.77 10.06
C LEU A 203 21.68 6.94 9.51
N SER A 204 21.54 8.15 10.07
CA SER A 204 22.33 9.32 9.67
C SER A 204 23.83 9.09 9.89
N LYS A 205 24.21 8.63 11.08
CA LYS A 205 25.62 8.35 11.42
C LYS A 205 26.23 7.28 10.52
N ASN A 206 25.50 6.21 10.22
CA ASN A 206 26.01 5.15 9.34
C ASN A 206 26.13 5.61 7.89
N THR A 207 25.19 6.43 7.42
CA THR A 207 25.26 7.03 6.09
C THR A 207 26.50 7.93 5.97
N GLU A 208 26.74 8.79 6.95
CA GLU A 208 27.94 9.64 7.02
C GLU A 208 29.24 8.84 7.09
N LEU A 209 29.26 7.75 7.86
CA LEU A 209 30.43 6.88 7.95
C LEU A 209 30.75 6.23 6.59
N ILE A 210 29.73 5.78 5.86
CA ILE A 210 29.92 5.15 4.54
C ILE A 210 30.39 6.17 3.51
N THR A 211 29.78 7.35 3.45
CA THR A 211 30.16 8.40 2.49
C THR A 211 31.56 8.96 2.78
N SER A 212 31.90 9.17 4.05
CA SER A 212 33.23 9.62 4.46
C SER A 212 34.32 8.58 4.20
N GLN A 213 34.03 7.28 4.37
CA GLN A 213 34.96 6.21 4.02
C GLN A 213 35.27 6.20 2.52
N ILE A 214 34.25 6.39 1.66
CA ILE A 214 34.43 6.45 0.21
C ILE A 214 35.41 7.56 -0.19
N ILE A 215 35.24 8.77 0.34
CA ILE A 215 36.16 9.89 0.08
C ILE A 215 37.57 9.57 0.60
N THR A 216 37.66 9.00 1.81
CA THR A 216 38.95 8.69 2.45
C THR A 216 39.74 7.66 1.64
N ASP A 217 39.06 6.63 1.12
CA ASP A 217 39.67 5.65 0.22
C ASP A 217 40.18 6.31 -1.07
N SER A 218 39.35 7.13 -1.72
CA SER A 218 39.72 7.85 -2.95
C SER A 218 40.94 8.75 -2.72
N ARG A 219 40.94 9.52 -1.62
CA ARG A 219 42.04 10.43 -1.25
C ARG A 219 43.33 9.67 -0.98
N THR A 220 43.25 8.53 -0.29
CA THR A 220 44.42 7.70 0.00
C THR A 220 45.08 7.20 -1.28
N ILE A 221 44.28 6.68 -2.22
CA ILE A 221 44.78 6.19 -3.51
C ILE A 221 45.38 7.32 -4.35
N ILE A 222 44.72 8.48 -4.42
CA ILE A 222 45.25 9.64 -5.14
C ILE A 222 46.61 10.06 -4.57
N ASN A 223 46.73 10.16 -3.25
CA ASN A 223 47.99 10.52 -2.60
C ASN A 223 49.11 9.49 -2.88
N GLU A 224 48.78 8.20 -2.92
CA GLU A 224 49.75 7.14 -3.28
C GLU A 224 50.22 7.25 -4.75
N ILE A 225 49.32 7.62 -5.68
CA ILE A 225 49.67 7.84 -7.09
C ILE A 225 50.52 9.10 -7.25
N ILE A 226 50.13 10.22 -6.64
CA ILE A 226 50.88 11.49 -6.68
C ILE A 226 52.29 11.30 -6.09
N ASN A 227 52.43 10.56 -4.98
CA ASN A 227 53.73 10.22 -4.41
C ASN A 227 54.56 9.30 -5.33
N SER A 228 53.91 8.45 -6.13
CA SER A 228 54.62 7.65 -7.14
C SER A 228 55.07 8.52 -8.31
N LEU A 229 54.27 9.51 -8.72
CA LEU A 229 54.62 10.49 -9.75
C LEU A 229 55.82 11.36 -9.34
N SER A 230 55.88 11.83 -8.09
CA SER A 230 57.02 12.62 -7.60
C SER A 230 58.32 11.83 -7.59
N LYS A 231 58.26 10.53 -7.26
CA LYS A 231 59.42 9.61 -7.35
C LYS A 231 59.86 9.38 -8.79
N ILE A 232 58.93 9.32 -9.74
CA ILE A 232 59.25 9.19 -11.17
C ILE A 232 60.04 10.40 -11.69
N GLN A 233 59.74 11.60 -11.20
CA GLN A 233 60.47 12.83 -11.55
C GLN A 233 61.92 12.87 -11.01
N GLN A 234 62.26 12.00 -10.07
CA GLN A 234 63.55 11.96 -9.37
C GLN A 234 64.38 10.70 -9.70
N ILE A 235 64.05 9.97 -10.76
CA ILE A 235 64.77 8.73 -11.13
C ILE A 235 66.18 9.06 -11.60
N GLU A 236 67.18 8.56 -10.86
CA GLU A 236 68.61 8.65 -11.22
C GLU A 236 69.16 7.29 -11.71
N ASP A 237 68.67 6.18 -11.16
CA ASP A 237 69.16 4.81 -11.44
C ASP A 237 68.08 3.81 -11.94
N LYS A 238 68.52 2.74 -12.62
CA LYS A 238 67.61 1.70 -13.16
C LYS A 238 66.95 0.82 -12.09
N GLU A 239 67.48 0.78 -10.87
CA GLU A 239 66.90 0.05 -9.74
C GLU A 239 65.63 0.74 -9.21
N ASP A 240 65.59 2.08 -9.23
CA ASP A 240 64.45 2.90 -8.80
C ASP A 240 63.19 2.61 -9.64
N ILE A 241 63.39 2.37 -10.94
CA ILE A 241 62.31 2.01 -11.87
C ILE A 241 61.59 0.75 -11.40
N SER A 242 62.32 -0.26 -10.92
CA SER A 242 61.74 -1.53 -10.50
C SER A 242 60.98 -1.40 -9.17
N LEU A 243 61.46 -0.56 -8.26
CA LEU A 243 60.77 -0.23 -7.00
C LEU A 243 59.48 0.54 -7.23
N ILE A 244 59.47 1.50 -8.17
CA ILE A 244 58.29 2.29 -8.53
C ILE A 244 57.25 1.40 -9.23
N MET A 245 57.64 0.52 -10.15
CA MET A 245 56.72 -0.41 -10.81
C MET A 245 55.98 -1.31 -9.80
N HIS A 246 56.70 -1.82 -8.80
CA HIS A 246 56.10 -2.63 -7.73
C HIS A 246 55.20 -1.81 -6.80
N ALA A 247 55.51 -0.54 -6.55
CA ALA A 247 54.62 0.36 -5.82
C ALA A 247 53.31 0.62 -6.59
N LEU A 248 53.39 0.84 -7.89
CA LEU A 248 52.23 1.01 -8.76
C LEU A 248 51.37 -0.26 -8.85
N GLU A 249 51.98 -1.45 -8.90
CA GLU A 249 51.27 -2.74 -8.81
C GLU A 249 50.48 -2.90 -7.51
N LYS A 250 51.06 -2.48 -6.38
CA LYS A 250 50.35 -2.52 -5.09
C LYS A 250 49.14 -1.58 -5.07
N ILE A 251 49.23 -0.42 -5.71
CA ILE A 251 48.10 0.51 -5.83
C ILE A 251 46.99 -0.09 -6.70
N GLU A 252 47.37 -0.72 -7.82
CA GLU A 252 46.44 -1.40 -8.74
C GLU A 252 45.66 -2.52 -8.04
N VAL A 253 46.35 -3.37 -7.25
CA VAL A 253 45.70 -4.42 -6.43
C VAL A 253 44.72 -3.82 -5.40
N LYS A 254 45.07 -2.70 -4.75
CA LYS A 254 44.16 -2.03 -3.81
C LYS A 254 42.89 -1.52 -4.49
N MET A 255 42.99 -0.98 -5.71
CA MET A 255 41.83 -0.55 -6.51
C MET A 255 40.91 -1.72 -6.88
N ASP A 256 41.47 -2.90 -7.17
CA ASP A 256 40.71 -4.12 -7.49
C ASP A 256 40.04 -4.77 -6.27
N THR A 257 40.57 -4.58 -5.06
CA THR A 257 39.97 -5.10 -3.82
C THR A 257 38.79 -4.29 -3.29
N SER A 258 38.34 -3.25 -4.00
CA SER A 258 37.21 -2.42 -3.55
C SER A 258 35.91 -3.25 -3.48
N ILE A 259 35.36 -3.35 -2.27
CA ILE A 259 34.23 -4.21 -1.91
C ILE A 259 32.96 -3.70 -2.61
N ASN A 260 31.99 -4.60 -2.84
CA ASN A 260 30.66 -4.30 -3.40
C ASN A 260 29.83 -3.45 -2.40
N HIS A 261 30.21 -2.18 -2.19
CA HIS A 261 29.70 -1.29 -1.13
C HIS A 261 28.20 -0.96 -1.28
N GLN A 262 27.64 -1.13 -2.48
CA GLN A 262 26.23 -0.86 -2.79
C GLN A 262 25.27 -1.87 -2.16
N GLU A 263 25.61 -3.16 -2.17
CA GLU A 263 24.81 -4.20 -1.50
C GLU A 263 24.90 -4.04 0.03
N SER A 264 26.06 -3.66 0.56
CA SER A 264 26.19 -3.43 2.01
C SER A 264 25.37 -2.24 2.51
N PHE A 265 25.30 -1.13 1.76
CA PHE A 265 24.55 0.05 2.18
C PHE A 265 23.04 -0.23 2.28
N THR A 266 22.48 -0.86 1.26
CA THR A 266 21.05 -1.21 1.23
C THR A 266 20.67 -2.25 2.27
N LEU A 267 21.54 -3.24 2.53
CA LEU A 267 21.35 -4.22 3.59
C LEU A 267 21.42 -3.58 5.00
N ILE A 268 22.35 -2.64 5.22
CA ILE A 268 22.47 -1.92 6.50
C ILE A 268 21.22 -1.06 6.76
N ILE A 269 20.73 -0.33 5.76
CA ILE A 269 19.48 0.45 5.88
C ILE A 269 18.29 -0.48 6.14
N GLU A 270 18.20 -1.61 5.43
CA GLU A 270 17.12 -2.57 5.63
C GLU A 270 17.16 -3.24 7.00
N ASP A 271 18.33 -3.48 7.57
CA ASP A 271 18.45 -4.11 8.89
C ASP A 271 18.13 -3.13 10.02
N ILE A 272 18.62 -1.89 9.93
CA ILE A 272 18.37 -0.85 10.93
C ILE A 272 16.90 -0.38 10.88
N SER A 273 16.30 -0.27 9.69
CA SER A 273 14.89 0.16 9.55
C SER A 273 13.86 -0.86 10.05
N LYS A 274 14.22 -2.15 10.17
CA LYS A 274 13.34 -3.18 10.79
C LYS A 274 13.07 -2.93 12.28
N ASN A 275 13.93 -2.17 12.96
CA ASN A 275 13.76 -1.83 14.36
C ASN A 275 12.67 -0.76 14.60
N LEU A 276 12.06 -0.24 13.53
CA LEU A 276 10.96 0.71 13.58
C LEU A 276 9.62 -0.01 13.48
N SER A 277 8.67 0.37 14.35
CA SER A 277 7.37 -0.28 14.44
C SER A 277 6.27 0.52 13.73
N LYS A 278 5.19 -0.17 13.38
CA LYS A 278 3.94 0.46 12.96
C LYS A 278 3.14 0.88 14.19
N THR A 279 2.86 2.17 14.32
CA THR A 279 2.22 2.73 15.52
C THR A 279 1.24 3.85 15.17
N ASN A 280 0.39 4.21 16.14
CA ASN A 280 -0.46 5.40 16.11
C ASN A 280 0.16 6.47 17.00
N VAL A 281 0.58 7.59 16.43
CA VAL A 281 1.28 8.65 17.16
C VAL A 281 0.33 9.81 17.41
N ALA A 282 0.19 10.22 18.66
CA ALA A 282 -0.50 11.45 19.04
C ALA A 282 0.32 12.66 18.57
N VAL A 283 -0.26 13.49 17.69
CA VAL A 283 0.48 14.59 17.03
C VAL A 283 -0.04 15.98 17.36
N ALA A 284 -1.33 16.12 17.62
CA ALA A 284 -1.98 17.40 17.83
C ALA A 284 -3.33 17.20 18.54
N THR A 285 -4.00 18.31 18.84
CA THR A 285 -5.35 18.32 19.39
C THR A 285 -6.22 19.27 18.57
N GLU A 286 -7.47 18.88 18.29
CA GLU A 286 -8.41 19.69 17.52
C GLU A 286 -9.84 19.48 18.05
N GLY A 287 -10.55 20.57 18.37
CA GLY A 287 -11.94 20.51 18.82
C GLY A 287 -12.16 19.65 20.09
N GLY A 288 -11.15 19.53 20.96
CA GLY A 288 -11.19 18.68 22.15
C GLY A 288 -10.83 17.21 21.91
N MET A 289 -10.54 16.81 20.66
CA MET A 289 -10.08 15.46 20.29
C MET A 289 -8.56 15.39 20.21
N LEU A 290 -7.99 14.23 20.55
CA LEU A 290 -6.59 13.91 20.28
C LEU A 290 -6.44 13.42 18.84
N LEU A 291 -5.59 14.08 18.06
CA LEU A 291 -5.28 13.68 16.69
C LEU A 291 -4.14 12.66 16.68
N GLU A 292 -4.40 11.51 16.06
CA GLU A 292 -3.43 10.42 15.92
C GLU A 292 -3.08 10.19 14.44
N LYS A 293 -1.79 10.15 14.10
CA LYS A 293 -1.31 9.69 12.80
C LYS A 293 -0.98 8.20 12.86
N ARG A 294 -1.63 7.41 12.02
CA ARG A 294 -1.30 5.98 11.82
C ARG A 294 -0.18 5.86 10.80
N ILE A 295 1.00 5.44 11.22
CA ILE A 295 2.18 5.41 10.35
C ILE A 295 3.04 4.17 10.53
N ASP A 296 3.70 3.78 9.44
CA ASP A 296 4.78 2.81 9.42
C ASP A 296 6.09 3.58 9.27
N ILE A 297 6.72 3.90 10.40
CA ILE A 297 7.90 4.77 10.46
C ILE A 297 9.07 4.13 9.67
N GLY A 298 9.22 2.80 9.76
CA GLY A 298 10.25 2.06 9.04
C GLY A 298 10.07 2.12 7.54
N LYS A 299 8.84 1.90 7.04
CA LYS A 299 8.55 1.99 5.61
C LYS A 299 8.73 3.40 5.06
N ALA A 300 8.31 4.43 5.80
CA ALA A 300 8.45 5.82 5.39
C ALA A 300 9.94 6.24 5.34
N ALA A 301 10.71 5.91 6.38
CA ALA A 301 12.15 6.16 6.44
C ALA A 301 12.89 5.48 5.28
N LYS A 302 12.61 4.19 5.02
CA LYS A 302 13.21 3.45 3.91
C LYS A 302 12.88 4.09 2.56
N LYS A 303 11.60 4.40 2.32
CA LYS A 303 11.16 5.08 1.08
C LYS A 303 11.89 6.41 0.87
N TRP A 304 12.04 7.20 1.93
CA TRP A 304 12.71 8.50 1.84
C TRP A 304 14.20 8.34 1.53
N LEU A 305 14.89 7.43 2.21
CA LEU A 305 16.31 7.13 1.96
C LEU A 305 16.55 6.60 0.54
N ASP A 306 15.69 5.70 0.07
CA ASP A 306 15.76 5.12 -1.28
C ASP A 306 15.60 6.18 -2.39
N LEU A 307 14.81 7.23 -2.13
CA LEU A 307 14.49 8.26 -3.12
C LEU A 307 15.41 9.49 -3.06
N ASN A 308 15.81 9.92 -1.86
CA ASN A 308 16.57 11.17 -1.68
C ASN A 308 18.07 10.97 -1.47
N ILE A 309 18.50 9.84 -0.89
CA ILE A 309 19.89 9.61 -0.49
C ILE A 309 20.58 8.58 -1.38
N LEU A 310 19.92 7.44 -1.65
CA LEU A 310 20.50 6.37 -2.46
C LEU A 310 21.00 6.84 -3.84
N PRO A 311 20.30 7.72 -4.59
CA PRO A 311 20.82 8.23 -5.86
C PRO A 311 22.13 9.01 -5.72
N GLU A 312 22.28 9.81 -4.65
CA GLU A 312 23.49 10.59 -4.39
C GLU A 312 24.65 9.69 -3.95
N VAL A 313 24.37 8.67 -3.15
CA VAL A 313 25.36 7.66 -2.76
C VAL A 313 25.82 6.84 -3.99
N ILE A 314 24.92 6.54 -4.93
CA ILE A 314 25.28 5.89 -6.19
C ILE A 314 26.15 6.79 -7.06
N ALA A 315 25.82 8.07 -7.18
CA ALA A 315 26.65 9.04 -7.90
C ALA A 315 28.06 9.14 -7.27
N LEU A 316 28.16 9.07 -5.93
CA LEU A 316 29.42 9.05 -5.21
C LEU A 316 30.26 7.79 -5.54
N TRP A 317 29.61 6.61 -5.62
CA TRP A 317 30.28 5.37 -6.05
C TRP A 317 30.71 5.38 -7.51
N ASP A 318 29.85 5.85 -8.41
CA ASP A 318 30.18 5.93 -9.83
C ASP A 318 31.40 6.83 -10.06
N ASN A 319 31.45 7.98 -9.38
CA ASN A 319 32.62 8.86 -9.40
C ASN A 319 33.89 8.17 -8.85
N LYS A 320 33.77 7.34 -7.80
CA LYS A 320 34.89 6.52 -7.28
C LYS A 320 35.37 5.52 -8.34
N VAL A 321 34.45 4.82 -9.01
CA VAL A 321 34.78 3.82 -10.03
C VAL A 321 35.52 4.45 -11.21
N GLU A 322 35.11 5.63 -11.65
CA GLU A 322 35.77 6.34 -12.75
C GLU A 322 37.12 6.90 -12.36
N LEU A 323 37.24 7.43 -11.14
CA LEU A 323 38.53 7.82 -10.58
C LEU A 323 39.48 6.62 -10.56
N TYR A 324 38.98 5.42 -10.20
CA TYR A 324 39.78 4.20 -10.20
C TYR A 324 40.12 3.73 -11.61
N ALA A 325 39.18 3.81 -12.56
CA ALA A 325 39.44 3.49 -13.95
C ALA A 325 40.50 4.42 -14.56
N TYR A 326 40.36 5.73 -14.34
CA TYR A 326 41.34 6.74 -14.75
C TYR A 326 42.69 6.52 -14.05
N GLY A 327 42.68 6.16 -12.77
CA GLY A 327 43.87 5.80 -12.00
C GLY A 327 44.59 4.58 -12.59
N LYS A 328 43.86 3.51 -12.94
CA LYS A 328 44.44 2.32 -13.60
C LYS A 328 45.02 2.65 -14.96
N HIS A 329 44.30 3.42 -15.79
CA HIS A 329 44.83 3.86 -17.09
C HIS A 329 46.10 4.71 -16.93
N SER A 330 46.11 5.62 -15.95
CA SER A 330 47.31 6.40 -15.61
C SER A 330 48.45 5.49 -15.16
N ILE A 331 48.20 4.51 -14.28
CA ILE A 331 49.20 3.53 -13.82
C ILE A 331 49.75 2.71 -15.01
N LEU A 332 48.90 2.23 -15.92
CA LEU A 332 49.33 1.47 -17.10
C LEU A 332 50.20 2.31 -18.03
N ASN A 333 49.83 3.57 -18.27
CA ASN A 333 50.62 4.49 -19.07
C ASN A 333 51.98 4.77 -18.41
N LEU A 334 52.00 5.02 -17.10
CA LEU A 334 53.23 5.23 -16.32
C LEU A 334 54.14 3.99 -16.36
N LYS A 335 53.59 2.80 -16.16
CA LYS A 335 54.32 1.52 -16.29
C LYS A 335 54.90 1.36 -17.70
N GLY A 336 54.12 1.65 -18.74
CA GLY A 336 54.58 1.60 -20.13
C GLY A 336 55.78 2.53 -20.37
N SER A 337 55.69 3.78 -19.93
CA SER A 337 56.77 4.76 -20.02
C SER A 337 58.02 4.33 -19.24
N LEU A 338 57.85 3.75 -18.04
CA LEU A 338 58.95 3.23 -17.21
C LEU A 338 59.65 2.02 -17.83
N VAL A 339 58.92 1.12 -18.49
CA VAL A 339 59.49 -0.03 -19.22
C VAL A 339 60.32 0.44 -20.40
N VAL A 340 59.84 1.43 -21.16
CA VAL A 340 60.58 2.04 -22.27
C VAL A 340 61.87 2.71 -21.75
N ALA A 341 61.79 3.48 -20.66
CA ALA A 341 62.93 4.15 -20.05
C ALA A 341 63.99 3.16 -19.52
N LYS A 342 63.57 2.01 -18.96
CA LYS A 342 64.47 0.95 -18.48
C LYS A 342 65.37 0.38 -19.60
N ASN A 343 64.83 0.31 -20.82
CA ASN A 343 65.47 -0.30 -21.99
C ASN A 343 66.38 0.66 -22.79
N GLN A 344 66.47 1.95 -22.42
CA GLN A 344 67.33 2.94 -23.08
C GLN A 344 68.66 3.18 -22.33
N GLU A 345 69.67 3.72 -23.04
CA GLU A 345 71.01 4.01 -22.50
C GLU A 345 71.09 5.30 -21.67
N LYS A 346 70.15 6.24 -21.85
CA LYS A 346 70.03 7.48 -21.04
C LYS A 346 68.59 7.69 -20.59
N ILE A 347 68.38 7.80 -19.28
CA ILE A 347 67.05 7.86 -18.63
C ILE A 347 66.43 9.27 -18.72
N SER A 348 67.26 10.31 -18.84
CA SER A 348 66.90 11.68 -18.44
C SER A 348 66.06 12.51 -19.43
N SER A 349 65.84 12.09 -20.68
CA SER A 349 65.15 12.92 -21.69
C SER A 349 63.69 12.57 -21.96
N TYR A 350 63.19 11.42 -21.49
CA TYR A 350 61.84 10.93 -21.86
C TYR A 350 60.81 11.03 -20.72
N ILE A 351 61.26 11.15 -19.47
CA ILE A 351 60.37 11.08 -18.28
C ILE A 351 59.76 12.46 -17.92
N SER A 352 60.26 13.54 -18.51
CA SER A 352 59.83 14.92 -18.20
C SER A 352 58.65 15.42 -19.04
N GLU A 353 57.56 14.65 -19.14
CA GLU A 353 56.27 15.20 -19.60
C GLU A 353 55.52 15.79 -18.40
N SER A 354 56.04 16.89 -17.85
CA SER A 354 55.45 17.60 -16.70
C SER A 354 53.96 17.95 -16.91
N GLN A 355 53.57 18.20 -18.17
CA GLN A 355 52.19 18.48 -18.57
C GLN A 355 51.23 17.29 -18.35
N LEU A 356 51.70 16.06 -18.57
CA LEU A 356 50.91 14.85 -18.32
C LEU A 356 50.69 14.63 -16.82
N PHE A 357 51.73 14.87 -16.00
CA PHE A 357 51.62 14.76 -14.54
C PHE A 357 50.70 15.82 -13.94
N THR A 358 50.78 17.08 -14.40
CA THR A 358 49.84 18.13 -13.97
C THR A 358 48.40 17.80 -14.39
N SER A 359 48.18 17.23 -15.58
CA SER A 359 46.84 16.86 -16.02
C SER A 359 46.23 15.72 -15.18
N ILE A 360 47.04 14.75 -14.74
CA ILE A 360 46.61 13.65 -13.87
C ILE A 360 46.21 14.19 -12.49
N GLU A 361 47.02 15.09 -11.93
CA GLU A 361 46.76 15.73 -10.63
C GLU A 361 45.49 16.62 -10.66
N GLU A 362 45.27 17.38 -11.74
CA GLU A 362 44.06 18.19 -11.93
C GLU A 362 42.78 17.33 -12.01
N VAL A 363 42.81 16.21 -12.74
CA VAL A 363 41.66 15.29 -12.85
C VAL A 363 41.36 14.62 -11.51
N PHE A 364 42.38 14.22 -10.74
CA PHE A 364 42.18 13.66 -9.40
C PHE A 364 41.62 14.68 -8.39
N ASN A 365 42.17 15.90 -8.37
CA ASN A 365 41.70 16.96 -7.46
C ASN A 365 40.27 17.40 -7.79
N SER A 366 39.91 17.49 -9.07
CA SER A 366 38.54 17.82 -9.49
C SER A 366 37.54 16.72 -9.12
N SER A 367 37.89 15.45 -9.29
CA SER A 367 37.04 14.33 -8.85
C SER A 367 36.86 14.29 -7.33
N LEU A 368 37.90 14.52 -6.53
CA LEU A 368 37.77 14.61 -5.07
C LEU A 368 36.85 15.74 -4.63
N LYS A 369 36.91 16.89 -5.31
CA LYS A 369 36.03 18.02 -5.03
C LYS A 369 34.55 17.66 -5.26
N VAL A 370 34.24 16.96 -6.35
CA VAL A 370 32.88 16.46 -6.62
C VAL A 370 32.41 15.49 -5.52
N GLN A 371 33.26 14.57 -5.08
CA GLN A 371 32.92 13.64 -3.99
C GLN A 371 32.64 14.38 -2.67
N GLN A 372 33.42 15.42 -2.36
CA GLN A 372 33.22 16.26 -1.18
C GLN A 372 31.89 17.04 -1.25
N GLU A 373 31.55 17.60 -2.41
CA GLU A 373 30.28 18.32 -2.62
C GLU A 373 29.07 17.38 -2.46
N LEU A 374 29.13 16.18 -3.04
CA LEU A 374 28.08 15.16 -2.88
C LEU A 374 27.91 14.73 -1.42
N THR A 375 29.01 14.48 -0.71
CA THR A 375 28.94 14.07 0.70
C THR A 375 28.40 15.18 1.59
N ALA A 376 28.78 16.44 1.34
CA ALA A 376 28.24 17.58 2.06
C ALA A 376 26.73 17.75 1.85
N ASN A 377 26.23 17.52 0.62
CA ASN A 377 24.79 17.54 0.34
C ASN A 377 24.04 16.40 1.04
N ILE A 378 24.57 15.17 1.01
CA ILE A 378 23.99 14.03 1.72
C ILE A 378 23.88 14.33 3.21
N SER A 379 24.96 14.77 3.85
CA SER A 379 24.96 15.13 5.28
C SER A 379 23.93 16.21 5.59
N LYS A 380 23.89 17.27 4.78
CA LYS A 380 22.91 18.35 4.95
C LYS A 380 21.47 17.83 4.89
N LYS A 381 21.12 17.00 3.90
CA LYS A 381 19.78 16.41 3.79
C LYS A 381 19.42 15.53 4.99
N MET A 382 20.38 14.73 5.47
CA MET A 382 20.18 13.87 6.65
C MET A 382 19.97 14.69 7.93
N GLU A 383 20.60 15.86 8.05
CA GLU A 383 20.46 16.74 9.21
C GLU A 383 19.17 17.57 9.18
N THR A 384 18.74 18.05 8.02
CA THR A 384 17.63 19.02 7.92
C THR A 384 16.29 18.40 7.54
N GLU A 385 16.28 17.31 6.78
CA GLU A 385 15.05 16.75 6.19
C GLU A 385 14.72 15.36 6.74
N PHE A 386 15.71 14.58 7.19
CA PHE A 386 15.50 13.22 7.71
C PHE A 386 15.29 13.21 9.23
N LEU A 387 14.15 13.71 9.68
CA LEU A 387 13.81 13.89 11.10
C LEU A 387 12.57 13.07 11.49
N ALA A 388 12.65 12.28 12.55
CA ALA A 388 11.51 11.55 13.12
C ALA A 388 10.45 12.50 13.70
N THR A 389 10.85 13.68 14.17
CA THR A 389 9.94 14.71 14.70
C THR A 389 9.14 15.44 13.63
N SER A 390 9.45 15.26 12.34
CA SER A 390 8.61 15.75 11.23
C SER A 390 7.19 15.14 11.26
N ILE A 391 6.97 14.07 12.04
CA ILE A 391 5.65 13.48 12.23
C ILE A 391 4.64 14.47 12.83
N TYR A 392 5.14 15.46 13.58
CA TYR A 392 4.36 16.50 14.22
C TYR A 392 3.98 17.66 13.29
N ASP A 393 4.56 17.72 12.10
CA ASP A 393 4.25 18.79 11.15
C ASP A 393 2.90 18.55 10.47
N GLN A 394 2.32 19.61 9.90
CA GLN A 394 1.03 19.52 9.21
C GLN A 394 1.13 18.77 7.87
N GLU A 395 2.31 18.75 7.27
CA GLU A 395 2.63 18.04 6.03
C GLU A 395 2.73 16.52 6.24
N GLU A 396 2.77 15.76 5.14
CA GLU A 396 2.89 14.30 5.23
C GLU A 396 4.28 13.92 5.77
N PHE A 397 4.35 12.93 6.66
CA PHE A 397 5.61 12.54 7.29
C PHE A 397 6.60 12.03 6.23
N LEU A 398 7.78 12.65 6.18
CA LEU A 398 8.80 12.38 5.16
C LEU A 398 8.22 12.39 3.74
N GLU A 399 7.39 13.40 3.44
CA GLU A 399 6.83 13.60 2.10
C GLU A 399 7.96 13.75 1.08
N VAL A 400 7.89 12.97 0.00
CA VAL A 400 8.84 13.08 -1.11
C VAL A 400 8.12 13.83 -2.20
N SER A 401 8.40 15.14 -2.33
CA SER A 401 7.78 15.96 -3.37
C SER A 401 8.23 15.48 -4.75
N LEU A 402 7.27 15.29 -5.66
CA LEU A 402 7.54 14.92 -7.05
C LEU A 402 8.37 15.99 -7.79
N GLN A 403 8.37 17.22 -7.26
CA GLN A 403 9.09 18.37 -7.83
C GLN A 403 10.59 18.35 -7.50
N SER A 404 11.03 17.83 -6.35
CA SER A 404 12.46 17.65 -6.04
C SER A 404 13.07 16.49 -6.84
N SER A 405 12.25 15.49 -7.19
CA SER A 405 12.62 14.37 -8.06
C SER A 405 12.59 14.70 -9.56
N LEU A 406 12.13 15.90 -9.95
CA LEU A 406 12.16 16.40 -11.34
C LEU A 406 13.19 17.53 -11.54
N THR A 407 13.39 18.40 -10.54
CA THR A 407 14.32 19.54 -10.68
C THR A 407 15.79 19.14 -10.61
N HIS A 408 16.15 18.01 -9.98
CA HIS A 408 17.50 17.44 -10.10
C HIS A 408 17.78 16.77 -11.47
N TYR A 409 16.79 16.67 -12.36
CA TYR A 409 16.91 16.00 -13.66
C TYR A 409 17.07 16.95 -14.87
N THR A 410 16.97 18.27 -14.69
CA THR A 410 16.90 19.19 -15.85
C THR A 410 17.83 20.40 -15.80
N THR A 411 18.87 20.44 -14.97
CA THR A 411 19.88 21.51 -15.04
C THR A 411 21.29 20.96 -15.24
N ASP A 412 21.73 21.07 -16.50
CA ASP A 412 23.08 21.18 -17.04
C ASP A 412 24.27 20.73 -16.17
N THR A 413 24.81 19.54 -16.49
CA THR A 413 26.25 19.34 -16.75
C THR A 413 26.47 18.11 -17.66
N ASN A 414 27.47 18.22 -18.53
CA ASN A 414 27.69 17.43 -19.74
C ASN A 414 27.94 15.92 -19.57
N ASN A 415 27.49 15.16 -20.59
CA ASN A 415 27.98 13.86 -21.10
C ASN A 415 28.04 12.63 -20.17
N PHE A 416 27.75 12.76 -18.88
CA PHE A 416 27.84 11.64 -17.94
C PHE A 416 26.53 10.85 -17.75
N PHE A 417 25.40 11.49 -18.03
CA PHE A 417 24.06 11.02 -17.66
C PHE A 417 23.39 10.05 -18.65
N THR A 418 23.95 9.83 -19.84
CA THR A 418 23.29 9.04 -20.89
C THR A 418 23.31 7.53 -20.60
N ASN A 419 24.35 7.03 -19.93
CA ASN A 419 24.44 5.62 -19.52
C ASN A 419 23.62 5.32 -18.26
N TRP A 420 23.49 6.29 -17.34
CA TRP A 420 22.72 6.15 -16.11
C TRP A 420 21.21 6.12 -16.37
N LYS A 421 20.72 6.97 -17.29
CA LYS A 421 19.30 7.04 -17.67
C LYS A 421 18.75 5.71 -18.23
N ARG A 422 19.59 4.86 -18.81
CA ARG A 422 19.19 3.55 -19.37
C ARG A 422 19.14 2.42 -18.32
N ARG A 423 19.82 2.58 -17.18
CA ARG A 423 19.85 1.58 -16.08
C ARG A 423 18.81 1.84 -14.99
N PHE A 424 18.42 3.10 -14.76
CA PHE A 424 17.45 3.47 -13.72
C PHE A 424 15.99 3.51 -14.18
N THR A 425 15.73 3.70 -15.47
CA THR A 425 14.37 3.70 -16.05
C THR A 425 13.67 2.35 -15.90
N GLY A 426 14.41 1.25 -15.70
CA GLY A 426 13.86 -0.08 -15.43
C GLY A 426 13.53 -0.38 -13.97
N PHE A 427 13.84 0.52 -13.02
CA PHE A 427 13.68 0.27 -11.57
C PHE A 427 12.61 1.16 -10.91
N PHE A 428 12.37 2.38 -11.40
CA PHE A 428 11.38 3.31 -10.87
C PHE A 428 10.16 3.57 -11.78
N GLY A 429 10.09 2.91 -12.94
CA GLY A 429 9.05 3.15 -13.95
C GLY A 429 7.62 2.77 -13.56
N ASP A 430 7.42 1.98 -12.49
CA ASP A 430 6.11 1.36 -12.21
C ASP A 430 5.39 1.87 -10.94
N VAL A 431 5.90 2.91 -10.26
CA VAL A 431 5.32 3.36 -8.97
C VAL A 431 4.71 4.77 -9.00
N ASN A 432 5.07 5.65 -9.94
CA ASN A 432 4.53 7.03 -10.00
C ASN A 432 3.62 7.37 -11.19
N ILE A 433 3.47 6.50 -12.19
CA ILE A 433 2.58 6.80 -13.34
C ILE A 433 1.10 6.73 -12.94
N ALA A 434 0.75 5.99 -11.89
CA ALA A 434 -0.64 5.84 -11.43
C ALA A 434 -1.19 7.04 -10.64
N TYR A 435 -0.33 7.93 -10.13
CA TYR A 435 -0.73 9.07 -9.31
C TYR A 435 -0.73 10.39 -10.10
N ASP A 436 0.30 10.63 -10.93
CA ASP A 436 0.48 11.92 -11.61
C ASP A 436 -0.45 12.16 -12.80
N GLN A 437 -1.11 11.12 -13.31
CA GLN A 437 -2.10 11.27 -14.39
C GLN A 437 -3.54 11.51 -13.88
N VAL A 438 -3.79 11.46 -12.57
CA VAL A 438 -5.15 11.55 -12.00
C VAL A 438 -5.49 12.97 -11.51
N VAL A 439 -4.51 13.86 -11.31
CA VAL A 439 -4.77 15.18 -10.69
C VAL A 439 -4.67 16.36 -11.68
N GLY A 440 -4.19 16.16 -12.91
CA GLY A 440 -3.95 17.27 -13.86
C GLY A 440 -4.47 17.13 -15.30
N ALA A 441 -5.05 16.00 -15.71
CA ALA A 441 -5.40 15.79 -17.12
C ALA A 441 -6.80 16.36 -17.45
N ASN A 442 -6.89 17.12 -18.56
CA ASN A 442 -8.19 17.43 -19.16
C ASN A 442 -8.89 16.12 -19.56
N ILE A 443 -10.21 16.03 -19.39
CA ILE A 443 -11.00 14.82 -19.66
C ILE A 443 -10.77 14.28 -21.09
N ASN A 444 -10.48 15.16 -22.06
CA ASN A 444 -10.20 14.76 -23.44
C ASN A 444 -8.87 13.99 -23.58
N ASP A 445 -7.80 14.42 -22.90
CA ASP A 445 -6.49 13.75 -22.95
C ASP A 445 -6.57 12.34 -22.33
N THR A 446 -7.43 12.15 -21.33
CA THR A 446 -7.65 10.82 -20.72
C THR A 446 -8.38 9.84 -21.65
N ILE A 447 -9.33 10.32 -22.47
CA ILE A 447 -10.06 9.47 -23.42
C ILE A 447 -9.14 9.05 -24.57
N ASP A 448 -8.29 9.96 -25.06
CA ASP A 448 -7.33 9.67 -26.13
C ASP A 448 -6.31 8.63 -25.66
N ASN A 449 -5.75 8.78 -24.46
CA ASN A 449 -4.85 7.79 -23.85
C ASN A 449 -5.53 6.41 -23.68
N ALA A 450 -6.79 6.38 -23.23
CA ALA A 450 -7.55 5.14 -23.12
C ALA A 450 -7.79 4.48 -24.48
N THR A 451 -8.07 5.28 -25.50
CA THR A 451 -8.33 4.82 -26.86
C THR A 451 -7.04 4.28 -27.51
N GLU A 452 -5.91 4.97 -27.34
CA GLU A 452 -4.59 4.51 -27.79
C GLU A 452 -4.18 3.21 -27.09
N CYS A 453 -4.41 3.12 -25.78
CA CYS A 453 -4.18 1.92 -25.00
C CYS A 453 -5.01 0.73 -25.53
N ILE A 454 -6.32 0.92 -25.75
CA ILE A 454 -7.18 -0.10 -26.34
C ILE A 454 -6.70 -0.46 -27.75
N ALA A 455 -6.39 0.53 -28.59
CA ALA A 455 -5.95 0.30 -29.96
C ALA A 455 -4.65 -0.51 -30.03
N HIS A 456 -3.67 -0.21 -29.17
CA HIS A 456 -2.42 -0.96 -29.09
C HIS A 456 -2.61 -2.41 -28.61
N ARG A 457 -3.55 -2.64 -27.68
CA ARG A 457 -3.85 -3.97 -27.12
C ARG A 457 -4.76 -4.79 -28.03
N MET A 458 -5.56 -4.14 -28.85
CA MET A 458 -6.37 -4.80 -29.88
C MET A 458 -5.47 -5.34 -30.99
N PHE A 459 -5.93 -6.41 -31.62
CA PHE A 459 -5.17 -7.32 -32.48
C PHE A 459 -4.25 -6.61 -33.49
N LYS A 460 -2.95 -6.92 -33.45
CA LYS A 460 -1.96 -6.52 -34.45
C LYS A 460 -1.91 -7.60 -35.53
N GLU A 461 -2.38 -7.32 -36.75
CA GLU A 461 -2.44 -8.33 -37.84
C GLU A 461 -1.09 -9.01 -38.10
N GLU A 462 0.02 -8.28 -37.91
CA GLU A 462 1.38 -8.77 -38.09
C GLU A 462 1.78 -9.89 -37.11
N ASN A 463 1.19 -9.94 -35.91
CA ASN A 463 1.50 -10.90 -34.84
C ASN A 463 0.51 -12.07 -34.74
N ALA A 464 -0.52 -12.08 -35.58
CA ALA A 464 -1.68 -12.96 -35.49
C ALA A 464 -1.36 -14.42 -35.17
N GLN A 465 -0.37 -15.00 -35.86
CA GLN A 465 0.00 -16.41 -35.71
C GLN A 465 0.63 -16.73 -34.35
N TYR A 466 1.43 -15.83 -33.80
CA TYR A 466 2.07 -16.01 -32.50
C TYR A 466 1.07 -15.78 -31.36
N ASP A 467 0.26 -14.72 -31.46
CA ASP A 467 -0.74 -14.39 -30.46
C ASP A 467 -1.81 -15.48 -30.32
N MET A 468 -2.13 -16.20 -31.41
CA MET A 468 -3.02 -17.37 -31.38
C MET A 468 -2.55 -18.53 -30.50
N LEU A 469 -1.26 -18.62 -30.17
CA LEU A 469 -0.77 -19.63 -29.21
C LEU A 469 -1.19 -19.30 -27.77
N PHE A 470 -1.41 -18.02 -27.48
CA PHE A 470 -1.74 -17.49 -26.15
C PHE A 470 -3.24 -17.21 -26.00
N LEU A 471 -3.87 -16.72 -27.06
CA LEU A 471 -5.30 -16.47 -27.13
C LEU A 471 -5.97 -17.76 -27.63
N ASN A 472 -6.82 -18.39 -26.81
CA ASN A 472 -7.57 -19.62 -27.12
C ASN A 472 -8.60 -19.44 -28.25
N LYS A 473 -8.20 -18.92 -29.41
CA LYS A 473 -8.99 -18.81 -30.64
C LYS A 473 -8.48 -19.89 -31.59
N ASN A 474 -9.30 -20.92 -31.77
CA ASN A 474 -9.11 -22.07 -32.65
C ASN A 474 -8.27 -23.23 -32.07
N PHE A 475 -8.66 -24.44 -32.51
CA PHE A 475 -8.24 -25.83 -32.27
C PHE A 475 -6.87 -26.18 -31.61
N LEU A 476 -5.88 -25.28 -31.59
CA LEU A 476 -4.54 -25.51 -31.03
C LEU A 476 -4.46 -25.43 -29.49
N GLY A 477 -5.43 -24.78 -28.83
CA GLY A 477 -5.38 -24.50 -27.39
C GLY A 477 -5.39 -25.75 -26.47
N ASP A 478 -5.98 -26.86 -26.92
CA ASP A 478 -6.07 -28.12 -26.15
C ASP A 478 -4.69 -28.75 -25.88
N HIS A 479 -3.71 -28.51 -26.76
CA HIS A 479 -2.34 -29.02 -26.60
C HIS A 479 -1.52 -28.20 -25.59
N PHE A 480 -2.00 -27.03 -25.20
CA PHE A 480 -1.28 -26.09 -24.32
C PHE A 480 -1.95 -25.87 -22.96
N LEU A 481 -2.77 -26.83 -22.54
CA LEU A 481 -3.44 -26.81 -21.24
C LEU A 481 -2.45 -27.10 -20.12
N THR A 482 -2.27 -26.14 -19.21
CA THR A 482 -1.47 -26.35 -18.00
C THR A 482 -2.29 -27.06 -16.91
N GLU A 483 -1.59 -27.80 -16.05
CA GLU A 483 -2.19 -28.46 -14.89
C GLU A 483 -2.47 -27.48 -13.76
N ARG A 484 -3.64 -27.64 -13.14
CA ARG A 484 -4.02 -26.94 -11.91
C ARG A 484 -4.19 -27.97 -10.81
N SER A 485 -3.08 -28.62 -10.45
CA SER A 485 -3.05 -29.86 -9.66
C SER A 485 -3.96 -29.82 -8.42
N ASN A 486 -3.89 -28.75 -7.63
CA ASN A 486 -4.74 -28.61 -6.43
C ASN A 486 -6.24 -28.60 -6.76
N ASN A 487 -6.65 -27.83 -7.77
CA ASN A 487 -8.05 -27.71 -8.16
C ASN A 487 -8.56 -28.98 -8.86
N GLU A 488 -7.70 -29.60 -9.67
CA GLU A 488 -7.98 -30.89 -10.31
C GLU A 488 -8.20 -32.00 -9.26
N LEU A 489 -7.36 -32.06 -8.22
CA LEU A 489 -7.49 -33.03 -7.12
C LEU A 489 -8.81 -32.86 -6.34
N VAL A 490 -9.24 -31.62 -6.09
CA VAL A 490 -10.52 -31.35 -5.43
C VAL A 490 -11.69 -31.83 -6.28
N PHE A 491 -11.65 -31.60 -7.59
CA PHE A 491 -12.66 -32.09 -8.52
C PHE A 491 -12.69 -33.62 -8.58
N GLU A 492 -11.53 -34.26 -8.71
CA GLU A 492 -11.38 -35.73 -8.72
C GLU A 492 -11.91 -36.36 -7.43
N LYS A 493 -11.65 -35.76 -6.27
CA LYS A 493 -12.21 -36.21 -4.99
C LYS A 493 -13.73 -36.10 -4.97
N CYS A 494 -14.28 -34.99 -5.44
CA CYS A 494 -15.73 -34.82 -5.53
C CYS A 494 -16.38 -35.87 -6.43
N LEU A 495 -15.80 -36.07 -7.62
CA LEU A 495 -16.24 -37.08 -8.58
C LEU A 495 -16.21 -38.49 -7.96
N SER A 496 -15.13 -38.85 -7.27
CA SER A 496 -14.99 -40.16 -6.62
C SER A 496 -16.02 -40.40 -5.50
N HIS A 497 -16.48 -39.34 -4.84
CA HIS A 497 -17.54 -39.43 -3.83
C HIS A 497 -18.91 -39.53 -4.49
N TRP A 498 -19.15 -38.75 -5.54
CA TRP A 498 -20.39 -38.84 -6.30
C TRP A 498 -20.59 -40.24 -6.91
N GLU A 499 -19.53 -40.84 -7.47
CA GLU A 499 -19.52 -42.22 -7.96
C GLU A 499 -19.92 -43.26 -6.90
N LYS A 500 -19.63 -42.98 -5.62
CA LYS A 500 -20.02 -43.82 -4.48
C LYS A 500 -21.46 -43.57 -4.02
N GLY A 501 -22.20 -42.71 -4.70
CA GLY A 501 -23.61 -42.38 -4.40
C GLY A 501 -23.79 -41.31 -3.33
N PHE A 502 -22.77 -40.49 -3.04
CA PHE A 502 -22.96 -39.33 -2.18
C PHE A 502 -23.52 -38.14 -2.97
N HIS A 503 -24.45 -37.38 -2.35
CA HIS A 503 -24.93 -36.10 -2.86
C HIS A 503 -23.76 -35.16 -3.16
N LYS A 504 -23.55 -34.87 -4.44
CA LYS A 504 -22.47 -33.97 -4.88
C LYS A 504 -22.91 -33.02 -5.97
N SER A 505 -22.40 -31.81 -5.85
CA SER A 505 -22.54 -30.69 -6.78
C SER A 505 -21.29 -29.83 -6.70
N VAL A 506 -20.89 -29.25 -7.82
CA VAL A 506 -19.65 -28.48 -7.95
C VAL A 506 -19.98 -27.08 -8.42
N LEU A 507 -19.56 -26.08 -7.66
CA LEU A 507 -19.51 -24.69 -8.09
C LEU A 507 -18.06 -24.33 -8.44
N ILE A 508 -17.86 -23.81 -9.65
CA ILE A 508 -16.58 -23.34 -10.15
C ILE A 508 -16.65 -21.83 -10.25
N VAL A 509 -15.93 -21.15 -9.36
CA VAL A 509 -15.92 -19.69 -9.25
C VAL A 509 -14.62 -19.16 -9.83
N GLY A 510 -14.69 -18.10 -10.62
CA GLY A 510 -13.47 -17.48 -11.15
C GLY A 510 -13.72 -16.16 -11.86
N ASP A 511 -12.74 -15.28 -11.79
CA ASP A 511 -12.78 -14.00 -12.50
C ASP A 511 -12.83 -14.18 -14.01
N SER A 512 -13.13 -13.10 -14.73
CA SER A 512 -13.02 -13.10 -16.18
C SER A 512 -11.61 -13.50 -16.62
N GLN A 513 -11.50 -14.25 -17.71
CA GLN A 513 -10.25 -14.79 -18.26
C GLN A 513 -9.43 -15.72 -17.36
N SER A 514 -9.91 -16.07 -16.16
CA SER A 514 -9.17 -16.97 -15.26
C SER A 514 -9.04 -18.42 -15.75
N GLY A 515 -9.60 -18.77 -16.92
CA GLY A 515 -9.53 -20.12 -17.49
C GLY A 515 -10.60 -21.09 -16.98
N LYS A 516 -11.72 -20.59 -16.44
CA LYS A 516 -12.86 -21.40 -15.94
C LYS A 516 -13.34 -22.46 -16.93
N SER A 517 -13.80 -22.04 -18.11
CA SER A 517 -14.32 -22.92 -19.15
C SER A 517 -13.27 -23.94 -19.60
N THR A 518 -12.01 -23.49 -19.68
CA THR A 518 -10.86 -24.35 -20.01
C THR A 518 -10.63 -25.42 -18.94
N PHE A 519 -10.70 -25.04 -17.67
CA PHE A 519 -10.58 -25.97 -16.54
C PHE A 519 -11.68 -27.02 -16.55
N ILE A 520 -12.95 -26.60 -16.74
CA ILE A 520 -14.11 -27.49 -16.83
C ILE A 520 -13.92 -28.53 -17.95
N LYS A 521 -13.63 -28.06 -19.16
CA LYS A 521 -13.40 -28.95 -20.31
C LYS A 521 -12.28 -29.95 -20.05
N LYS A 522 -11.21 -29.51 -19.39
CA LYS A 522 -10.07 -30.36 -19.07
C LYS A 522 -10.42 -31.46 -18.08
N VAL A 523 -11.00 -31.11 -16.92
CA VAL A 523 -11.31 -32.10 -15.87
C VAL A 523 -12.35 -33.12 -16.34
N ILE A 524 -13.32 -32.67 -17.14
CA ILE A 524 -14.33 -33.55 -17.72
C ILE A 524 -13.71 -34.48 -18.76
N LYS A 525 -12.91 -33.96 -19.71
CA LYS A 525 -12.23 -34.78 -20.72
C LYS A 525 -11.29 -35.81 -20.09
N LYS A 526 -10.59 -35.45 -19.01
CA LYS A 526 -9.72 -36.34 -18.22
C LYS A 526 -10.49 -37.46 -17.53
N SER A 527 -11.72 -37.18 -17.08
CA SER A 527 -12.56 -38.15 -16.37
C SER A 527 -13.18 -39.24 -17.27
N LEU A 528 -13.07 -39.13 -18.60
CA LEU A 528 -13.55 -40.11 -19.59
C LEU A 528 -15.05 -40.48 -19.48
N TYR A 529 -15.86 -39.62 -18.86
CA TYR A 529 -17.31 -39.80 -18.77
C TYR A 529 -18.00 -39.66 -20.12
N LYS A 530 -18.86 -40.63 -20.45
CA LYS A 530 -19.57 -40.67 -21.74
C LYS A 530 -20.84 -39.82 -21.77
N ASP A 531 -21.47 -39.58 -20.63
CA ASP A 531 -22.76 -38.90 -20.51
C ASP A 531 -22.60 -37.48 -19.93
N VAL A 532 -21.86 -36.63 -20.64
CA VAL A 532 -21.72 -35.21 -20.28
C VAL A 532 -22.68 -34.37 -21.11
N LEU A 533 -23.48 -33.55 -20.45
CA LEU A 533 -24.42 -32.62 -21.07
C LEU A 533 -24.01 -31.18 -20.79
N GLU A 534 -23.51 -30.50 -21.82
CA GLU A 534 -23.28 -29.05 -21.76
C GLU A 534 -24.61 -28.32 -22.04
N LEU A 535 -25.15 -27.65 -21.02
CA LEU A 535 -26.35 -26.85 -21.12
C LEU A 535 -25.98 -25.42 -21.57
N VAL A 536 -26.31 -25.08 -22.81
CA VAL A 536 -26.16 -23.73 -23.37
C VAL A 536 -27.55 -23.16 -23.63
N PRO A 537 -27.83 -21.88 -23.32
CA PRO A 537 -29.12 -21.26 -23.63
C PRO A 537 -29.38 -21.20 -25.13
N GLU A 538 -30.64 -21.36 -25.53
CA GLU A 538 -31.08 -21.27 -26.95
C GLU A 538 -30.35 -22.27 -27.87
N SER A 539 -30.08 -23.48 -27.37
CA SER A 539 -29.36 -24.51 -28.11
C SER A 539 -30.17 -25.80 -28.22
N THR A 540 -29.83 -26.64 -29.20
CA THR A 540 -30.40 -27.99 -29.31
C THR A 540 -29.45 -28.97 -28.63
N ILE A 541 -29.96 -29.67 -27.62
CA ILE A 541 -29.20 -30.66 -26.86
C ILE A 541 -29.75 -32.04 -27.20
N THR A 542 -28.84 -33.01 -27.34
CA THR A 542 -29.20 -34.41 -27.56
C THR A 542 -28.86 -35.21 -26.31
N PHE A 543 -29.85 -35.87 -25.71
CA PHE A 543 -29.65 -36.76 -24.58
C PHE A 543 -30.42 -38.06 -24.78
N GLN A 544 -29.74 -39.19 -24.63
CA GLN A 544 -30.29 -40.54 -24.90
C GLN A 544 -31.02 -40.65 -26.26
N GLY A 545 -30.47 -40.03 -27.30
CA GLY A 545 -31.03 -40.03 -28.65
C GLY A 545 -32.21 -39.08 -28.88
N ARG A 546 -32.67 -38.35 -27.85
CA ARG A 546 -33.74 -37.34 -27.97
C ARG A 546 -33.14 -35.95 -28.07
N LYS A 547 -33.64 -35.16 -29.01
CA LYS A 547 -33.28 -33.76 -29.18
C LYS A 547 -34.34 -32.88 -28.52
N PHE A 548 -33.91 -31.95 -27.68
CA PHE A 548 -34.78 -30.89 -27.17
C PHE A 548 -34.06 -29.55 -27.27
N ASN A 549 -34.83 -28.48 -27.38
CA ASN A 549 -34.31 -27.12 -27.46
C ASN A 549 -34.38 -26.48 -26.08
N THR A 550 -33.26 -25.93 -25.62
CA THR A 550 -33.25 -25.09 -24.42
C THR A 550 -33.71 -23.69 -24.76
N THR A 551 -34.37 -23.04 -23.81
CA THR A 551 -34.64 -21.60 -23.83
C THR A 551 -33.75 -20.92 -22.77
N LYS A 552 -34.11 -19.73 -22.29
CA LYS A 552 -33.50 -19.11 -21.11
C LYS A 552 -34.16 -19.52 -19.79
N ASN A 553 -35.13 -20.42 -19.83
CA ASN A 553 -35.77 -21.01 -18.66
C ASN A 553 -35.01 -22.26 -18.20
N LEU A 554 -34.12 -22.09 -17.24
CA LEU A 554 -33.24 -23.16 -16.78
C LEU A 554 -34.02 -24.25 -16.04
N LYS A 555 -35.11 -23.88 -15.34
CA LYS A 555 -35.99 -24.85 -14.66
C LYS A 555 -36.55 -25.87 -15.64
N ASN A 556 -37.04 -25.42 -16.80
CA ASN A 556 -37.59 -26.31 -17.82
C ASN A 556 -36.50 -27.25 -18.38
N ALA A 557 -35.33 -26.71 -18.72
CA ALA A 557 -34.22 -27.50 -19.23
C ALA A 557 -33.78 -28.61 -18.25
N LEU A 558 -33.66 -28.30 -16.96
CA LEU A 558 -33.31 -29.27 -15.93
C LEU A 558 -34.41 -30.33 -15.72
N GLN A 559 -35.69 -29.93 -15.80
CA GLN A 559 -36.82 -30.86 -15.70
C GLN A 559 -36.88 -31.82 -16.89
N GLU A 560 -36.58 -31.37 -18.10
CA GLU A 560 -36.50 -32.23 -19.29
C GLU A 560 -35.38 -33.28 -19.14
N ILE A 561 -34.20 -32.90 -18.62
CA ILE A 561 -33.12 -33.87 -18.38
C ILE A 561 -33.52 -34.90 -17.32
N LYS A 562 -34.14 -34.46 -16.22
CA LYS A 562 -34.64 -35.35 -15.17
C LYS A 562 -35.63 -36.40 -15.69
N LYS A 563 -36.50 -36.05 -16.64
CA LYS A 563 -37.45 -37.01 -17.24
C LYS A 563 -36.77 -38.16 -17.97
N PHE A 564 -35.51 -38.00 -18.39
CA PHE A 564 -34.78 -38.98 -19.20
C PHE A 564 -33.56 -39.56 -18.49
N SER A 565 -33.28 -39.20 -17.23
CA SER A 565 -32.10 -39.67 -16.49
C SER A 565 -32.28 -41.03 -15.80
N TYR A 566 -33.44 -41.69 -15.88
CA TYR A 566 -33.74 -42.92 -15.12
C TYR A 566 -32.72 -44.07 -15.27
N ASN A 567 -32.02 -44.17 -16.40
CA ASN A 567 -31.04 -45.24 -16.68
C ASN A 567 -29.60 -44.74 -16.85
N SER A 568 -29.31 -43.47 -16.52
CA SER A 568 -27.98 -42.88 -16.72
C SER A 568 -27.65 -41.92 -15.58
N LYS A 569 -26.37 -41.86 -15.20
CA LYS A 569 -25.86 -40.86 -14.26
C LYS A 569 -25.09 -39.78 -15.02
N PRO A 570 -25.76 -38.76 -15.60
CA PRO A 570 -25.08 -37.75 -16.40
C PRO A 570 -24.36 -36.72 -15.52
N ILE A 571 -23.33 -36.10 -16.10
CA ILE A 571 -22.74 -34.87 -15.61
C ILE A 571 -23.35 -33.72 -16.39
N ILE A 572 -24.01 -32.79 -15.70
CA ILE A 572 -24.58 -31.59 -16.33
C ILE A 572 -23.63 -30.42 -16.09
N VAL A 573 -23.23 -29.74 -17.16
CA VAL A 573 -22.36 -28.58 -17.12
C VAL A 573 -23.15 -27.33 -17.49
N LEU A 574 -23.17 -26.36 -16.57
CA LEU A 574 -23.69 -25.02 -16.78
C LEU A 574 -22.53 -24.04 -16.73
N ASP A 575 -21.94 -23.72 -17.88
CA ASP A 575 -20.86 -22.74 -17.98
C ASP A 575 -21.42 -21.32 -18.11
N ASP A 576 -20.87 -20.38 -17.33
CA ASP A 576 -21.29 -18.99 -17.18
C ASP A 576 -22.81 -18.87 -16.95
N LEU A 577 -23.24 -19.28 -15.75
CA LEU A 577 -24.64 -19.27 -15.32
C LEU A 577 -25.33 -17.92 -15.58
N GLU A 578 -24.57 -16.82 -15.54
CA GLU A 578 -25.02 -15.45 -15.82
C GLU A 578 -25.74 -15.30 -17.17
N PHE A 579 -25.55 -16.19 -18.14
CA PHE A 579 -26.29 -16.13 -19.40
C PHE A 579 -27.72 -16.66 -19.33
N TRP A 580 -28.15 -17.29 -18.23
CA TRP A 580 -29.48 -17.86 -18.07
C TRP A 580 -30.48 -16.82 -17.54
N HIS A 581 -30.81 -15.82 -18.35
CA HIS A 581 -31.94 -14.92 -18.13
C HIS A 581 -32.41 -14.28 -19.44
N ASP A 582 -33.64 -13.78 -19.45
CA ASP A 582 -34.18 -12.90 -20.48
C ASP A 582 -35.24 -11.97 -19.86
N LYS A 583 -36.13 -11.42 -20.69
CA LYS A 583 -37.22 -10.54 -20.22
C LYS A 583 -38.36 -11.30 -19.54
N GLU A 584 -38.55 -12.58 -19.87
CA GLU A 584 -39.64 -13.41 -19.37
C GLU A 584 -39.21 -14.22 -18.13
N HIS A 585 -37.93 -14.54 -18.04
CA HIS A 585 -37.32 -15.41 -17.05
C HIS A 585 -36.23 -14.66 -16.30
N SER A 586 -36.50 -14.35 -15.02
CA SER A 586 -35.54 -13.65 -14.18
C SER A 586 -34.34 -14.55 -13.84
N PHE A 587 -33.16 -13.94 -13.73
CA PHE A 587 -31.95 -14.65 -13.30
C PHE A 587 -32.14 -15.33 -11.93
N LEU A 588 -32.77 -14.64 -10.98
CA LEU A 588 -33.02 -15.15 -9.63
C LEU A 588 -33.91 -16.41 -9.61
N ASP A 589 -34.92 -16.49 -10.48
CA ASP A 589 -35.79 -17.66 -10.57
C ASP A 589 -35.03 -18.87 -11.12
N ASN A 590 -34.12 -18.64 -12.08
CA ASN A 590 -33.22 -19.68 -12.59
C ASN A 590 -32.23 -20.13 -11.51
N ILE A 591 -31.67 -19.23 -10.70
CA ILE A 591 -30.80 -19.59 -9.57
C ILE A 591 -31.57 -20.47 -8.56
N ARG A 592 -32.79 -20.09 -8.18
CA ARG A 592 -33.61 -20.88 -7.26
C ARG A 592 -33.96 -22.25 -7.84
N ALA A 593 -34.15 -22.35 -9.15
CA ALA A 593 -34.38 -23.63 -9.82
C ALA A 593 -33.13 -24.53 -9.74
N VAL A 594 -31.93 -23.97 -9.91
CA VAL A 594 -30.66 -24.69 -9.75
C VAL A 594 -30.49 -25.22 -8.32
N ILE A 595 -30.70 -24.38 -7.30
CA ILE A 595 -30.59 -24.79 -5.90
C ILE A 595 -31.54 -25.95 -5.60
N LYS A 596 -32.81 -25.82 -5.98
CA LYS A 596 -33.81 -26.88 -5.79
C LYS A 596 -33.45 -28.17 -6.52
N PHE A 597 -32.82 -28.06 -7.69
CA PHE A 597 -32.37 -29.23 -8.45
C PHE A 597 -31.22 -29.94 -7.75
N ILE A 598 -30.26 -29.20 -7.20
CA ILE A 598 -29.16 -29.75 -6.40
C ILE A 598 -29.70 -30.51 -5.17
N GLU A 599 -30.66 -29.92 -4.46
CA GLU A 599 -31.28 -30.54 -3.28
C GLU A 599 -32.04 -31.83 -3.59
N SER A 600 -32.56 -32.00 -4.81
CA SER A 600 -33.42 -33.13 -5.18
C SER A 600 -32.73 -34.24 -5.96
N GLU A 601 -31.71 -33.94 -6.78
CA GLU A 601 -31.20 -34.89 -7.79
C GLU A 601 -29.68 -35.14 -7.74
N SER A 602 -28.95 -34.56 -6.79
CA SER A 602 -27.47 -34.57 -6.76
C SER A 602 -26.80 -35.93 -6.49
N ASP A 603 -27.57 -36.98 -6.19
CA ASP A 603 -27.06 -38.37 -6.06
C ASP A 603 -26.91 -39.08 -7.41
N ASP A 604 -27.79 -38.75 -8.35
CA ASP A 604 -27.88 -39.40 -9.66
C ASP A 604 -27.36 -38.51 -10.77
N ILE A 605 -27.28 -37.20 -10.55
CA ILE A 605 -26.80 -36.22 -11.51
C ILE A 605 -25.75 -35.33 -10.85
N LEU A 606 -24.53 -35.33 -11.39
CA LEU A 606 -23.51 -34.38 -10.94
C LEU A 606 -23.71 -33.05 -11.65
N LEU A 607 -24.13 -32.03 -10.91
CA LEU A 607 -24.25 -30.68 -11.45
C LEU A 607 -22.94 -29.90 -11.26
N VAL A 608 -22.34 -29.46 -12.37
CA VAL A 608 -21.15 -28.60 -12.41
C VAL A 608 -21.57 -27.23 -12.94
N VAL A 609 -21.51 -26.22 -12.09
CA VAL A 609 -21.95 -24.86 -12.40
C VAL A 609 -20.76 -23.92 -12.35
N SER A 610 -20.61 -23.07 -13.36
CA SER A 610 -19.59 -22.03 -13.40
C SER A 610 -20.22 -20.65 -13.29
N ILE A 611 -19.53 -19.75 -12.57
CA ILE A 611 -19.99 -18.37 -12.36
C ILE A 611 -18.79 -17.43 -12.13
N SER A 612 -18.95 -16.15 -12.42
CA SER A 612 -17.98 -15.13 -12.00
C SER A 612 -17.97 -14.93 -10.48
N LYS A 613 -16.79 -14.61 -9.95
CA LYS A 613 -16.62 -14.30 -8.52
C LYS A 613 -17.50 -13.14 -8.06
N LEU A 614 -17.56 -12.06 -8.83
CA LEU A 614 -18.42 -10.91 -8.54
C LEU A 614 -19.91 -11.29 -8.46
N MET A 615 -20.40 -12.14 -9.36
CA MET A 615 -21.79 -12.59 -9.30
C MET A 615 -22.01 -13.57 -8.14
N GLN A 616 -21.08 -14.47 -7.86
CA GLN A 616 -21.17 -15.36 -6.69
C GLN A 616 -21.26 -14.56 -5.39
N GLU A 617 -20.39 -13.56 -5.19
CA GLU A 617 -20.47 -12.66 -4.05
C GLU A 617 -21.81 -11.91 -4.03
N HIS A 618 -22.28 -11.41 -5.17
CA HIS A 618 -23.58 -10.74 -5.27
C HIS A 618 -24.76 -11.65 -4.87
N LEU A 619 -24.72 -12.92 -5.26
CA LEU A 619 -25.73 -13.91 -4.91
C LEU A 619 -25.65 -14.29 -3.43
N ASP A 620 -24.46 -14.53 -2.88
CA ASP A 620 -24.27 -14.92 -1.48
C ASP A 620 -24.72 -13.85 -0.48
N HIS A 621 -24.70 -12.58 -0.87
CA HIS A 621 -25.28 -11.49 -0.08
C HIS A 621 -26.82 -11.53 -0.02
N ARG A 622 -27.49 -12.25 -0.92
CA ARG A 622 -28.95 -12.23 -1.08
C ARG A 622 -29.60 -13.58 -0.76
N ILE A 623 -28.90 -14.67 -1.02
CA ILE A 623 -29.33 -16.05 -0.86
C ILE A 623 -28.11 -16.91 -0.50
N CYS A 624 -28.31 -18.07 0.14
CA CYS A 624 -27.21 -18.99 0.46
C CYS A 624 -26.75 -19.80 -0.77
N PHE A 625 -26.31 -19.11 -1.83
CA PHE A 625 -26.02 -19.73 -3.13
C PHE A 625 -24.85 -20.70 -3.06
N SER A 626 -23.66 -20.26 -2.65
CA SER A 626 -22.46 -21.10 -2.64
C SER A 626 -22.52 -22.25 -1.63
N ILE A 627 -23.27 -22.07 -0.55
CA ILE A 627 -23.48 -23.10 0.49
C ILE A 627 -24.36 -24.25 -0.04
N SER A 628 -25.19 -23.98 -1.05
CA SER A 628 -26.02 -25.01 -1.69
C SER A 628 -25.18 -26.03 -2.48
N PHE A 629 -23.91 -25.73 -2.76
CA PHE A 629 -23.00 -26.62 -3.47
C PHE A 629 -22.13 -27.42 -2.51
N SER A 630 -21.95 -28.70 -2.79
CA SER A 630 -21.14 -29.59 -1.94
C SER A 630 -19.64 -29.31 -2.04
N THR A 631 -19.21 -28.74 -3.16
CA THR A 631 -17.80 -28.51 -3.50
C THR A 631 -17.67 -27.18 -4.22
N ASN A 632 -16.84 -26.29 -3.68
CA ASN A 632 -16.54 -24.99 -4.26
C ASN A 632 -15.09 -24.96 -4.72
N ILE A 633 -14.84 -24.73 -6.01
CA ILE A 633 -13.51 -24.65 -6.60
C ILE A 633 -13.30 -23.23 -7.11
N ASN A 634 -12.34 -22.52 -6.51
CA ASN A 634 -11.97 -21.18 -6.96
C ASN A 634 -10.77 -21.27 -7.92
N VAL A 635 -11.00 -20.82 -9.15
CA VAL A 635 -10.03 -20.84 -10.24
C VAL A 635 -9.59 -19.43 -10.68
N SER A 636 -9.94 -18.38 -9.93
CA SER A 636 -9.58 -16.98 -10.21
C SER A 636 -8.08 -16.77 -10.35
N THR A 637 -7.28 -17.40 -9.49
CA THR A 637 -5.83 -17.24 -9.44
C THR A 637 -5.12 -18.56 -9.77
N SER A 638 -3.90 -18.45 -10.29
CA SER A 638 -3.00 -19.57 -10.56
C SER A 638 -1.68 -19.36 -9.83
N SER A 639 -0.87 -20.41 -9.66
CA SER A 639 0.46 -20.22 -9.08
C SER A 639 1.42 -19.59 -10.10
N ASN A 640 2.45 -18.90 -9.62
CA ASN A 640 3.46 -18.31 -10.50
C ASN A 640 4.15 -19.36 -11.39
N THR A 641 4.31 -20.58 -10.89
CA THR A 641 4.89 -21.70 -11.63
C THR A 641 3.94 -22.23 -12.72
N GLU A 642 2.64 -22.33 -12.44
CA GLU A 642 1.62 -22.67 -13.44
C GLU A 642 1.60 -21.66 -14.59
N ILE A 643 1.67 -20.37 -14.28
CA ILE A 643 1.67 -19.29 -15.28
C ILE A 643 2.99 -19.30 -16.07
N LEU A 644 4.14 -19.43 -15.39
CA LEU A 644 5.45 -19.53 -16.05
C LEU A 644 5.47 -20.70 -17.04
N ASN A 645 5.01 -21.87 -16.62
CA ASN A 645 4.91 -23.05 -17.47
C ASN A 645 3.97 -22.79 -18.65
N ALA A 646 2.84 -22.10 -18.42
CA ALA A 646 1.88 -21.79 -19.48
C ALA A 646 2.47 -20.89 -20.58
N VAL A 647 3.23 -19.86 -20.19
CA VAL A 647 3.90 -18.94 -21.12
C VAL A 647 5.06 -19.67 -21.82
N GLN A 648 5.89 -20.40 -21.07
CA GLN A 648 7.06 -21.11 -21.60
C GLN A 648 6.68 -22.18 -22.61
N LEU A 649 5.63 -22.95 -22.33
CA LEU A 649 5.15 -24.03 -23.19
C LEU A 649 4.60 -23.50 -24.53
N ARG A 650 3.85 -22.40 -24.50
CA ARG A 650 3.34 -21.73 -25.71
C ARG A 650 4.44 -21.05 -26.50
N HIS A 651 5.35 -20.36 -25.83
CA HIS A 651 6.50 -19.75 -26.48
C HIS A 651 7.41 -20.82 -27.12
N GLY A 652 7.69 -21.92 -26.41
CA GLY A 652 8.48 -23.04 -26.91
C GLY A 652 7.87 -23.67 -28.17
N ALA A 653 6.54 -23.78 -28.24
CA ALA A 653 5.83 -24.28 -29.43
C ALA A 653 5.94 -23.36 -30.65
N SER A 654 6.29 -22.09 -30.48
CA SER A 654 6.54 -21.19 -31.61
C SER A 654 7.85 -21.50 -32.34
N HIS A 655 8.79 -22.19 -31.69
CA HIS A 655 10.16 -22.43 -32.17
C HIS A 655 10.96 -21.15 -32.51
N ARG A 656 10.53 -20.00 -32.00
CA ARG A 656 11.21 -18.71 -32.23
C ARG A 656 12.14 -18.37 -31.07
N LYS A 657 13.19 -17.60 -31.37
CA LYS A 657 14.09 -17.07 -30.32
C LYS A 657 13.49 -15.79 -29.73
N LEU A 658 13.40 -15.74 -28.40
CA LEU A 658 13.01 -14.54 -27.68
C LEU A 658 14.22 -13.60 -27.53
N VAL A 659 14.07 -12.37 -28.00
CA VAL A 659 15.07 -11.32 -27.89
C VAL A 659 14.48 -10.07 -27.24
N ASP A 660 15.33 -9.24 -26.65
CA ASP A 660 14.94 -7.93 -26.13
C ASP A 660 14.90 -6.85 -27.23
N GLU A 661 14.61 -5.61 -26.85
CA GLU A 661 14.62 -4.45 -27.76
C GLU A 661 15.98 -4.18 -28.42
N ASN A 662 17.08 -4.61 -27.79
CA ASN A 662 18.44 -4.49 -28.32
C ASN A 662 18.85 -5.69 -29.18
N ASN A 663 17.94 -6.62 -29.47
CA ASN A 663 18.17 -7.86 -30.22
C ASN A 663 19.09 -8.86 -29.49
N GLU A 664 19.24 -8.73 -28.17
CA GLU A 664 19.95 -9.67 -27.30
C GLU A 664 19.03 -10.80 -26.85
N ILE A 665 19.56 -12.02 -26.71
CA ILE A 665 18.76 -13.19 -26.32
C ILE A 665 18.34 -13.07 -24.85
N ILE A 666 17.04 -13.20 -24.60
CA ILE A 666 16.50 -13.20 -23.23
C ILE A 666 16.90 -14.50 -22.53
N SER A 667 17.68 -14.41 -21.47
CA SER A 667 18.08 -15.57 -20.65
C SER A 667 16.89 -16.18 -19.89
N PRO A 668 16.93 -17.46 -19.50
CA PRO A 668 15.85 -18.10 -18.73
C PRO A 668 15.49 -17.36 -17.43
N ARG A 669 16.49 -16.78 -16.75
CA ARG A 669 16.28 -15.98 -15.54
C ARG A 669 15.58 -14.66 -15.84
N GLN A 670 15.91 -14.00 -16.96
CA GLN A 670 15.22 -12.78 -17.40
C GLN A 670 13.79 -13.09 -17.82
N PHE A 671 13.57 -14.17 -18.58
CA PHE A 671 12.24 -14.65 -18.96
C PHE A 671 11.35 -14.87 -17.72
N GLN A 672 11.87 -15.59 -16.72
CA GLN A 672 11.15 -15.82 -15.46
C GLN A 672 10.81 -14.50 -14.75
N LYS A 673 11.75 -13.55 -14.68
CA LYS A 673 11.51 -12.23 -14.10
C LYS A 673 10.39 -11.47 -14.83
N LEU A 674 10.38 -11.50 -16.16
CA LEU A 674 9.33 -10.85 -16.97
C LEU A 674 7.94 -11.44 -16.70
N VAL A 675 7.83 -12.78 -16.71
CA VAL A 675 6.55 -13.44 -16.42
C VAL A 675 6.10 -13.15 -14.98
N TYR A 676 7.01 -13.14 -14.01
CA TYR A 676 6.66 -12.83 -12.62
C TYR A 676 6.22 -11.38 -12.41
N ARG A 677 6.75 -10.42 -13.18
CA ARG A 677 6.22 -9.03 -13.18
C ARG A 677 4.77 -9.00 -13.65
N LEU A 678 4.45 -9.67 -14.76
CA LEU A 678 3.07 -9.77 -15.24
C LEU A 678 2.16 -10.48 -14.22
N CYS A 679 2.64 -11.57 -13.59
CA CYS A 679 1.92 -12.27 -12.52
C CYS A 679 1.54 -11.30 -11.38
N LYS A 680 2.50 -10.48 -10.91
CA LYS A 680 2.26 -9.47 -9.87
C LYS A 680 1.25 -8.41 -10.34
N HIS A 681 1.37 -7.91 -11.56
CA HIS A 681 0.50 -6.86 -12.10
C HIS A 681 -0.96 -7.31 -12.26
N PHE A 682 -1.17 -8.53 -12.77
CA PHE A 682 -2.48 -9.10 -13.05
C PHE A 682 -3.00 -10.05 -11.96
N GLN A 683 -2.45 -9.95 -10.74
CA GLN A 683 -2.88 -10.69 -9.54
C GLN A 683 -2.95 -12.21 -9.78
N ASN A 684 -2.01 -12.74 -10.53
CA ASN A 684 -1.93 -14.16 -10.92
C ASN A 684 -3.17 -14.71 -11.65
N ASN A 685 -3.92 -13.87 -12.37
CA ASN A 685 -4.94 -14.34 -13.29
C ASN A 685 -4.27 -14.84 -14.58
N LEU A 686 -4.34 -16.16 -14.83
CA LEU A 686 -3.66 -16.82 -15.94
C LEU A 686 -3.98 -16.19 -17.31
N GLY A 687 -5.25 -15.97 -17.64
CA GLY A 687 -5.62 -15.45 -18.95
C GLY A 687 -5.21 -14.00 -19.14
N ASN A 688 -5.34 -13.16 -18.10
CA ASN A 688 -4.87 -11.79 -18.16
C ASN A 688 -3.35 -11.72 -18.38
N VAL A 689 -2.56 -12.59 -17.74
CA VAL A 689 -1.10 -12.64 -17.96
C VAL A 689 -0.75 -13.12 -19.37
N LEU A 690 -1.44 -14.16 -19.87
CA LEU A 690 -1.23 -14.64 -21.24
C LEU A 690 -1.59 -13.57 -22.27
N GLN A 691 -2.68 -12.83 -22.03
CA GLN A 691 -3.09 -11.73 -22.88
C GLN A 691 -2.08 -10.56 -22.81
N ALA A 692 -1.63 -10.19 -21.61
CA ALA A 692 -0.62 -9.16 -21.42
C ALA A 692 0.71 -9.47 -22.09
N TRP A 693 1.11 -10.75 -22.09
CA TRP A 693 2.30 -11.21 -22.81
C TRP A 693 2.22 -10.89 -24.31
N THR A 694 1.05 -11.07 -24.93
CA THR A 694 0.87 -10.77 -26.37
C THR A 694 1.00 -9.28 -26.68
N PHE A 695 0.62 -8.39 -25.76
CA PHE A 695 0.73 -6.94 -25.97
C PHE A 695 2.19 -6.50 -26.14
N GLY A 696 3.08 -7.14 -25.37
CA GLY A 696 4.50 -6.84 -25.35
C GLY A 696 5.34 -7.59 -26.39
N THR A 697 4.74 -8.46 -27.21
CA THR A 697 5.49 -9.19 -28.24
C THR A 697 5.28 -8.61 -29.62
N SER A 698 6.36 -8.54 -30.41
CA SER A 698 6.31 -8.24 -31.84
C SER A 698 7.17 -9.23 -32.64
N LEU A 699 6.66 -9.63 -33.80
CA LEU A 699 7.36 -10.51 -34.72
C LEU A 699 8.31 -9.71 -35.62
N THR A 700 9.53 -10.21 -35.79
CA THR A 700 10.47 -9.70 -36.80
C THR A 700 10.65 -10.70 -37.93
N ILE A 701 11.11 -10.21 -39.08
CA ILE A 701 11.27 -10.98 -40.33
C ILE A 701 12.24 -12.16 -40.15
N ASP A 702 13.19 -12.07 -39.21
CA ASP A 702 14.24 -13.08 -38.95
C ASP A 702 13.82 -14.21 -38.00
N ASN A 703 12.52 -14.50 -37.90
CA ASN A 703 11.99 -15.58 -37.06
C ASN A 703 12.30 -15.43 -35.55
N LYS A 704 12.49 -14.19 -35.10
CA LYS A 704 12.66 -13.81 -33.69
C LYS A 704 11.38 -13.16 -33.16
N VAL A 705 11.18 -13.28 -31.85
CA VAL A 705 10.12 -12.56 -31.13
C VAL A 705 10.82 -11.53 -30.27
N VAL A 706 10.54 -10.26 -30.52
CA VAL A 706 11.00 -9.16 -29.65
C VAL A 706 9.99 -9.02 -28.53
N TYR A 707 10.45 -9.06 -27.28
CA TYR A 707 9.63 -8.70 -26.14
C TYR A 707 10.01 -7.30 -25.66
N LYS A 708 9.03 -6.40 -25.71
CA LYS A 708 9.06 -5.03 -25.22
C LYS A 708 7.89 -4.84 -24.26
N GLU A 709 8.20 -4.61 -22.99
CA GLU A 709 7.17 -4.31 -21.99
C GLU A 709 6.55 -2.94 -22.31
N SER A 710 5.37 -2.93 -22.97
CA SER A 710 4.67 -1.70 -23.34
C SER A 710 3.73 -1.28 -22.22
N ALA A 711 4.14 -0.30 -21.42
CA ALA A 711 3.37 0.25 -20.30
C ALA A 711 2.31 1.28 -20.75
N LEU A 712 1.45 0.93 -21.72
CA LEU A 712 0.31 1.80 -22.04
C LEU A 712 -0.77 1.65 -20.97
N TYR A 713 -0.89 2.68 -20.15
CA TYR A 713 -1.84 2.80 -19.05
C TYR A 713 -3.26 3.05 -19.58
N PHE A 714 -4.26 2.44 -18.92
CA PHE A 714 -5.68 2.69 -19.20
C PHE A 714 -6.25 3.60 -18.10
N PRO A 715 -6.51 4.89 -18.37
CA PRO A 715 -7.03 5.82 -17.38
C PRO A 715 -8.51 5.63 -17.09
N ASP A 716 -8.94 6.01 -15.88
CA ASP A 716 -10.35 6.03 -15.50
C ASP A 716 -11.03 7.34 -15.94
N PHE A 717 -11.74 7.31 -17.06
CA PHE A 717 -12.47 8.46 -17.63
C PHE A 717 -14.00 8.35 -17.48
N PHE A 718 -14.49 7.35 -16.75
CA PHE A 718 -15.92 6.99 -16.77
C PHE A 718 -16.79 8.02 -16.04
N SER A 719 -18.00 8.29 -16.55
CA SER A 719 -19.02 9.02 -15.77
C SER A 719 -19.67 8.09 -14.73
N ASN A 720 -20.47 8.64 -13.81
CA ASN A 720 -21.21 7.83 -12.85
C ASN A 720 -22.24 6.91 -13.53
N GLU A 721 -22.91 7.40 -14.58
CA GLU A 721 -23.86 6.64 -15.39
C GLU A 721 -23.16 5.46 -16.09
N GLU A 722 -21.99 5.71 -16.68
CA GLU A 722 -21.18 4.68 -17.33
C GLU A 722 -20.68 3.65 -16.35
N ALA A 723 -20.23 4.08 -15.16
CA ALA A 723 -19.78 3.18 -14.13
C ALA A 723 -20.91 2.23 -13.67
N ILE A 724 -22.15 2.70 -13.63
CA ILE A 724 -23.34 1.86 -13.37
C ILE A 724 -23.59 0.87 -14.52
N LEU A 725 -23.47 1.32 -15.78
CA LEU A 725 -23.59 0.43 -16.94
C LEU A 725 -22.50 -0.66 -16.90
N LEU A 726 -21.25 -0.29 -16.66
CA LEU A 726 -20.11 -1.21 -16.56
C LEU A 726 -20.27 -2.21 -15.40
N LYS A 727 -20.79 -1.77 -14.25
CA LYS A 727 -21.17 -2.67 -13.15
C LYS A 727 -22.20 -3.71 -13.61
N HIS A 728 -23.21 -3.29 -14.37
CA HIS A 728 -24.20 -4.21 -14.92
C HIS A 728 -23.55 -5.24 -15.86
N VAL A 729 -22.69 -4.80 -16.77
CA VAL A 729 -21.98 -5.71 -17.70
C VAL A 729 -21.06 -6.68 -16.96
N LEU A 730 -20.35 -6.24 -15.91
CA LEU A 730 -19.49 -7.13 -15.12
C LEU A 730 -20.28 -8.22 -14.39
N LEU A 731 -21.47 -7.88 -13.91
CA LEU A 731 -22.36 -8.85 -13.25
C LEU A 731 -23.03 -9.80 -14.25
N TYR A 732 -23.63 -9.28 -15.32
CA TYR A 732 -24.48 -10.07 -16.23
C TYR A 732 -23.80 -10.47 -17.54
N LYS A 733 -22.50 -10.16 -17.72
CA LYS A 733 -21.66 -10.39 -18.92
C LYS A 733 -22.04 -9.60 -20.17
N ILE A 734 -23.34 -9.40 -20.40
CA ILE A 734 -23.90 -8.76 -21.58
C ILE A 734 -24.90 -7.67 -21.19
N ILE A 735 -25.08 -6.72 -22.09
CA ILE A 735 -26.09 -5.67 -21.98
C ILE A 735 -26.61 -5.32 -23.37
N ASP A 736 -27.89 -4.98 -23.49
CA ASP A 736 -28.46 -4.41 -24.71
C ASP A 736 -29.28 -3.17 -24.37
N GLU A 737 -29.40 -2.30 -25.37
CA GLU A 737 -30.06 -1.00 -25.20
C GLU A 737 -31.50 -1.12 -24.70
N ARG A 738 -32.23 -2.17 -25.14
CA ARG A 738 -33.62 -2.38 -24.75
C ARG A 738 -33.72 -2.77 -23.27
N THR A 739 -32.82 -3.61 -22.78
CA THR A 739 -32.78 -4.00 -21.37
C THR A 739 -32.44 -2.80 -20.48
N VAL A 740 -31.46 -1.98 -20.86
CA VAL A 740 -31.13 -0.76 -20.12
C VAL A 740 -32.31 0.21 -20.09
N LYS A 741 -32.95 0.44 -21.24
CA LYS A 741 -34.12 1.31 -21.34
C LYS A 741 -35.30 0.81 -20.50
N THR A 742 -35.48 -0.50 -20.41
CA THR A 742 -36.52 -1.12 -19.57
C THR A 742 -36.19 -0.97 -18.09
N PHE A 743 -34.93 -1.20 -17.71
CA PHE A 743 -34.47 -1.12 -16.32
C PHE A 743 -34.46 0.31 -15.77
N LEU A 744 -34.03 1.29 -16.57
CA LEU A 744 -33.91 2.70 -16.16
C LEU A 744 -35.16 3.54 -16.46
N GLY A 745 -36.04 3.06 -17.34
CA GLY A 745 -37.25 3.76 -17.76
C GLY A 745 -36.97 5.16 -18.31
N LYS A 746 -37.68 6.18 -17.80
CA LYS A 746 -37.51 7.58 -18.22
C LYS A 746 -36.11 8.15 -17.92
N ARG A 747 -35.34 7.53 -17.02
CA ARG A 747 -33.96 7.97 -16.72
C ARG A 747 -32.96 7.56 -17.81
N TYR A 748 -33.33 6.65 -18.72
CA TYR A 748 -32.44 6.23 -19.80
C TYR A 748 -31.96 7.40 -20.68
N THR A 749 -32.87 8.32 -21.00
CA THR A 749 -32.55 9.53 -21.77
C THR A 749 -31.74 10.56 -20.98
N ASN A 750 -31.66 10.41 -19.65
CA ASN A 750 -30.91 11.31 -18.78
C ASN A 750 -29.46 10.80 -18.63
N GLY A 751 -28.67 10.91 -19.70
CA GLY A 751 -27.23 10.62 -19.67
C GLY A 751 -26.83 9.18 -20.01
N TYR A 752 -27.63 8.17 -19.66
CA TYR A 752 -27.28 6.75 -19.90
C TYR A 752 -27.23 6.36 -21.38
N GLU A 753 -28.11 6.92 -22.23
CA GLU A 753 -28.05 6.71 -23.68
C GLU A 753 -26.72 7.23 -24.26
N SER A 754 -26.31 8.43 -23.83
CA SER A 754 -25.05 9.04 -24.27
C SER A 754 -23.84 8.25 -23.75
N GLY A 755 -23.86 7.85 -22.47
CA GLY A 755 -22.81 7.03 -21.86
C GLY A 755 -22.66 5.67 -22.54
N LEU A 756 -23.76 4.98 -22.85
CA LEU A 756 -23.71 3.71 -23.59
C LEU A 756 -23.08 3.89 -24.97
N LYS A 757 -23.46 4.94 -25.71
CA LYS A 757 -22.85 5.26 -27.01
C LYS A 757 -21.37 5.59 -26.88
N ARG A 758 -20.98 6.35 -25.85
CA ARG A 758 -19.57 6.71 -25.59
C ARG A 758 -18.72 5.46 -25.32
N LEU A 759 -19.17 4.56 -24.44
CA LEU A 759 -18.50 3.29 -24.15
C LEU A 759 -18.34 2.39 -25.39
N VAL A 760 -19.31 2.41 -26.31
CA VAL A 760 -19.21 1.66 -27.59
C VAL A 760 -18.22 2.33 -28.54
N ASN A 761 -18.26 3.66 -28.64
CA ASN A 761 -17.38 4.43 -29.53
C ASN A 761 -15.91 4.34 -29.13
N THR A 762 -15.62 4.36 -27.82
CA THR A 762 -14.27 4.19 -27.26
C THR A 762 -13.81 2.72 -27.22
N LYS A 763 -14.62 1.77 -27.74
CA LYS A 763 -14.34 0.33 -27.73
C LYS A 763 -14.18 -0.28 -26.33
N VAL A 764 -14.72 0.37 -25.32
CA VAL A 764 -14.84 -0.21 -23.98
C VAL A 764 -15.88 -1.33 -23.97
N LEU A 765 -17.00 -1.10 -24.67
CA LEU A 765 -17.98 -2.12 -25.00
C LEU A 765 -17.87 -2.50 -26.48
N VAL A 766 -17.95 -3.79 -26.77
CA VAL A 766 -17.89 -4.33 -28.13
C VAL A 766 -19.22 -5.01 -28.46
N ARG A 767 -19.68 -4.83 -29.70
CA ARG A 767 -20.89 -5.51 -30.21
C ARG A 767 -20.55 -6.94 -30.61
N GLU A 768 -21.29 -7.90 -30.06
CA GLU A 768 -21.23 -9.30 -30.46
C GLU A 768 -22.16 -9.60 -31.65
N HIS A 769 -22.00 -10.78 -32.25
CA HIS A 769 -22.75 -11.21 -33.45
C HIS A 769 -24.28 -11.23 -33.26
N LYS A 770 -24.79 -11.34 -32.03
CA LYS A 770 -26.22 -11.29 -31.69
C LYS A 770 -26.74 -9.89 -31.34
N GLY A 771 -25.93 -8.85 -31.46
CA GLY A 771 -26.31 -7.46 -31.18
C GLY A 771 -26.21 -7.05 -29.70
N PHE A 772 -25.84 -7.97 -28.81
CA PHE A 772 -25.49 -7.65 -27.42
C PHE A 772 -24.16 -6.90 -27.34
N LEU A 773 -24.01 -6.09 -26.29
CA LEU A 773 -22.77 -5.44 -25.92
C LEU A 773 -22.11 -6.20 -24.78
N SER A 774 -20.82 -6.48 -24.91
CA SER A 774 -20.01 -7.08 -23.85
C SER A 774 -18.75 -6.25 -23.60
N LEU A 775 -18.15 -6.47 -22.43
CA LEU A 775 -16.94 -5.76 -22.04
C LEU A 775 -15.77 -6.19 -22.90
N ASN A 776 -14.99 -5.22 -23.39
CA ASN A 776 -13.79 -5.53 -24.12
C ASN A 776 -12.80 -6.29 -23.22
N THR A 777 -12.43 -7.49 -23.66
CA THR A 777 -11.59 -8.40 -22.87
C THR A 777 -10.24 -7.78 -22.48
N VAL A 778 -9.62 -6.96 -23.36
CA VAL A 778 -8.26 -6.42 -23.16
C VAL A 778 -8.12 -5.38 -22.03
N ILE A 779 -9.23 -4.91 -21.48
CA ILE A 779 -9.28 -3.88 -20.41
C ILE A 779 -10.19 -4.30 -19.24
N ASN A 780 -10.63 -5.56 -19.22
CA ASN A 780 -11.60 -6.04 -18.23
C ASN A 780 -11.06 -5.88 -16.80
N SER A 781 -9.78 -6.24 -16.60
CA SER A 781 -9.13 -6.18 -15.29
C SER A 781 -9.01 -4.75 -14.76
N GLU A 782 -8.74 -3.80 -15.65
CA GLU A 782 -8.59 -2.38 -15.36
C GLU A 782 -9.93 -1.75 -15.01
N ILE A 783 -10.99 -2.08 -15.76
CA ILE A 783 -12.35 -1.59 -15.47
C ILE A 783 -12.83 -2.12 -14.12
N GLN A 784 -12.59 -3.39 -13.82
CA GLN A 784 -12.92 -3.94 -12.50
C GLN A 784 -12.19 -3.17 -11.38
N LYS A 785 -10.90 -2.87 -11.55
CA LYS A 785 -10.11 -2.08 -10.60
C LYS A 785 -10.63 -0.65 -10.46
N SER A 786 -10.96 0.04 -11.56
CA SER A 786 -11.54 1.39 -11.55
C SER A 786 -12.85 1.44 -10.76
N LEU A 787 -13.72 0.44 -10.93
CA LEU A 787 -15.00 0.39 -10.21
C LEU A 787 -14.85 0.03 -8.72
N ILE A 788 -13.84 -0.77 -8.36
CA ILE A 788 -13.47 -1.01 -6.96
C ILE A 788 -12.95 0.29 -6.32
N TYR A 789 -12.05 1.01 -7.01
CA TYR A 789 -11.50 2.28 -6.55
C TYR A 789 -12.59 3.34 -6.31
N ARG A 790 -13.61 3.39 -7.18
CA ARG A 790 -14.79 4.26 -7.02
C ARG A 790 -15.77 3.81 -5.92
N GLY A 791 -15.53 2.68 -5.26
CA GLY A 791 -16.44 2.11 -4.26
C GLY A 791 -17.77 1.58 -4.82
N ILE A 792 -17.85 1.39 -6.14
CA ILE A 792 -19.07 0.89 -6.83
C ILE A 792 -19.18 -0.63 -6.73
N LEU A 793 -18.03 -1.31 -6.79
CA LEU A 793 -17.84 -2.71 -6.41
C LEU A 793 -17.19 -2.76 -5.02
N LYS A 794 -17.49 -3.81 -4.26
CA LYS A 794 -16.90 -4.04 -2.94
C LYS A 794 -15.80 -5.08 -3.03
#